data_AF-A0A9E3V781-F1
#
_entry.id   AF-A0A9E3V781-F1
#
_cell.length_a   1.000
_cell.length_b   1.000
_cell.length_c   1.000
_cell.angle_alpha   90.00
_cell.angle_beta   90.00
_cell.angle_gamma   90.00
#
_symmetry.space_group_name_H-M   'P 1'
#
loop_
_entity.id
_entity.type
_entity.pdbx_description
1 polymer ?
#
loop_
_entity_poly.entity_id
_entity_poly.type
_entity_poly.pdbx_seq_one_letter_code
_entity_poly.pdbx_strand_id
1 'polypeptide(L)'
;MSPRLSLVAAFALALCACPSISVPGLSNVSSFKVEIGGFYLLPSDGSMRTPLEVVTPCSKMYGGQDKVPAMAKGTKACPYVIPHGDLEIDVTATALDAQGKQAGDFGNPVAFRVVPGDLVPDYKFRWAQAVSGVATSKVRSRHQYGQVRIWAEDAPPQAIYDSGVQIPGAPDEPKKRSYATGLSPIVFFEEPTIAKLQLPDGFDNRSSPLVGEFITIGKRPESGETLVQSCADDKVRDGLPALMVVTGTDPSGFYVSDLSACRSREADAGNVSGISVNEPPEPCVVLDSNQNEIVFDGGTPPPGQTPYCQVSKKACSAGCNSYQPGTFGGLFVYNYSFPDGLDQGDLLFTLSGAVQEFTSTTQLTFPSWSIAERVRQLPPDQWNKWLQYARPVTLNQRICGGDNKPPPVFLTDQLCGHNRRNLKMESLESALVRLSRIRFPTLFKNCDLNADNSVPFFCEQKDPQGTWIWGSCAFGETESPADQAERECNQNCVVGVGIGDEVCTEAATFQGFGQFVVTLAAPGMEAAGLDESLANHFQDLKVGGTSMQPPSPYSAGARLNVACDGYVRIKFGDGTVQAGDGDAIVQPHDVVVHTLTGTETTVALKAMSGETRCTVSQDLGLRANLITKDAIPELKPACSEDDPDYGMECKKLHAATFDVIGHLKQVQPGRPRWSVYPRDVSDVCCHPGGGFLDCPRPIKPCP
;
A
#
# COMPACT_ATOMS: atom_id res chain seq x y z
N MET A 1 -54.78 -74.18 -72.47
CA MET A 1 -53.88 -75.28 -72.08
C MET A 1 -52.85 -74.71 -71.09
N SER A 2 -52.93 -75.09 -69.81
CA SER A 2 -51.77 -75.01 -68.90
C SER A 2 -50.70 -76.01 -69.35
N PRO A 3 -49.38 -75.85 -69.08
CA PRO A 3 -48.87 -75.42 -67.76
C PRO A 3 -47.52 -74.63 -67.68
N ARG A 4 -47.35 -73.97 -66.52
CA ARG A 4 -46.17 -73.90 -65.61
C ARG A 4 -44.75 -73.45 -66.05
N LEU A 5 -44.18 -72.66 -65.11
CA LEU A 5 -42.81 -72.62 -64.58
C LEU A 5 -41.75 -71.74 -65.29
N SER A 6 -41.34 -70.62 -64.68
CA SER A 6 -40.22 -70.58 -63.71
C SER A 6 -39.69 -69.15 -63.50
N LEU A 7 -39.56 -68.80 -62.22
CA LEU A 7 -38.96 -67.60 -61.67
C LEU A 7 -37.43 -67.71 -61.75
N VAL A 8 -36.73 -66.75 -62.37
CA VAL A 8 -35.30 -66.46 -62.08
C VAL A 8 -35.11 -64.94 -62.16
N ALA A 9 -35.03 -64.29 -60.99
CA ALA A 9 -34.59 -62.91 -60.87
C ALA A 9 -33.09 -62.92 -60.53
N ALA A 10 -32.26 -62.44 -61.46
CA ALA A 10 -30.84 -62.22 -61.24
C ALA A 10 -30.64 -60.86 -60.57
N PHE A 11 -30.35 -60.85 -59.27
CA PHE A 11 -29.79 -59.68 -58.59
C PHE A 11 -28.25 -59.74 -58.73
N ALA A 12 -27.71 -58.88 -59.58
CA ALA A 12 -26.28 -58.62 -59.63
C ALA A 12 -25.90 -57.72 -58.43
N LEU A 13 -25.15 -58.28 -57.48
CA LEU A 13 -24.47 -57.55 -56.42
C LEU A 13 -23.34 -56.72 -57.03
N ALA A 14 -23.59 -55.43 -57.27
CA ALA A 14 -22.54 -54.45 -57.46
C ALA A 14 -21.92 -54.13 -56.08
N LEU A 15 -20.81 -54.79 -55.77
CA LEU A 15 -19.93 -54.41 -54.67
C LEU A 15 -19.31 -53.05 -54.97
N CYS A 16 -19.94 -51.97 -54.49
CA CYS A 16 -19.28 -50.68 -54.34
C CYS A 16 -18.15 -50.83 -53.31
N ALA A 17 -16.94 -51.07 -53.80
CA ALA A 17 -15.72 -50.88 -53.02
C ALA A 17 -15.54 -49.37 -52.78
N CYS A 18 -16.14 -48.86 -51.70
CA CYS A 18 -15.67 -47.60 -51.12
C CYS A 18 -14.20 -47.82 -50.73
N PRO A 19 -13.22 -47.07 -51.26
CA PRO A 19 -11.87 -47.14 -50.74
C PRO A 19 -11.93 -46.75 -49.27
N SER A 20 -11.69 -47.71 -48.39
CA SER A 20 -11.43 -47.46 -46.98
C SER A 20 -10.17 -46.60 -46.94
N ILE A 21 -10.33 -45.28 -46.79
CA ILE A 21 -9.24 -44.42 -46.39
C ILE A 21 -8.81 -44.97 -45.04
N SER A 22 -7.65 -45.65 -44.99
CA SER A 22 -7.02 -45.98 -43.72
C SER A 22 -6.72 -44.63 -43.06
N VAL A 23 -7.56 -44.24 -42.10
CA VAL A 23 -7.34 -43.03 -41.32
C VAL A 23 -5.90 -43.13 -40.81
N PRO A 24 -5.02 -42.16 -41.13
CA PRO A 24 -3.65 -42.17 -40.63
C PRO A 24 -3.74 -42.40 -39.13
N GLY A 25 -3.06 -43.44 -38.62
CA GLY A 25 -3.22 -43.89 -37.23
C GLY A 25 -3.30 -42.70 -36.29
N LEU A 26 -4.52 -42.38 -35.85
CA LEU A 26 -4.76 -41.35 -34.86
C LEU A 26 -3.99 -41.78 -33.62
N SER A 27 -3.32 -40.84 -32.96
CA SER A 27 -2.68 -41.13 -31.67
C SER A 27 -3.68 -41.86 -30.78
N ASN A 28 -3.21 -42.91 -30.10
CA ASN A 28 -4.06 -43.70 -29.20
C ASN A 28 -4.51 -42.90 -27.96
N VAL A 29 -4.11 -41.62 -27.82
CA VAL A 29 -4.55 -40.72 -26.76
C VAL A 29 -5.70 -39.83 -27.23
N SER A 30 -6.78 -39.81 -26.46
CA SER A 30 -7.96 -38.95 -26.65
C SER A 30 -8.00 -37.78 -25.66
N SER A 31 -7.51 -37.98 -24.43
CA SER A 31 -7.58 -37.01 -23.34
C SER A 31 -6.59 -37.33 -22.22
N PHE A 32 -6.47 -36.46 -21.23
CA PHE A 32 -5.73 -36.73 -19.99
C PHE A 32 -6.65 -36.69 -18.77
N LYS A 33 -6.42 -37.59 -17.82
CA LYS A 33 -6.89 -37.44 -16.44
C LYS A 33 -5.80 -36.74 -15.63
N VAL A 34 -6.11 -35.60 -15.03
CA VAL A 34 -5.14 -34.80 -14.26
C VAL A 34 -5.48 -34.85 -12.78
N GLU A 35 -4.52 -35.30 -11.97
CA GLU A 35 -4.60 -35.42 -10.52
C GLU A 35 -3.56 -34.51 -9.85
N ILE A 36 -3.96 -33.90 -8.74
CA ILE A 36 -3.12 -32.96 -7.98
C ILE A 36 -2.74 -33.63 -6.66
N GLY A 37 -1.44 -33.74 -6.39
CA GLY A 37 -0.89 -34.32 -5.18
C GLY A 37 -0.80 -33.33 -4.01
N GLY A 38 -0.64 -32.04 -4.30
CA GLY A 38 -0.58 -30.98 -3.29
C GLY A 38 -0.02 -29.67 -3.84
N PHE A 39 -0.13 -28.63 -3.00
CA PHE A 39 0.34 -27.27 -3.26
C PHE A 39 1.34 -26.88 -2.18
N TYR A 40 2.48 -26.33 -2.58
CA TYR A 40 3.59 -26.05 -1.67
C TYR A 40 4.25 -24.71 -1.97
N LEU A 41 4.47 -23.91 -0.94
CA LEU A 41 5.30 -22.71 -1.02
C LEU A 41 6.77 -23.10 -1.00
N LEU A 42 7.58 -22.30 -1.70
CA LEU A 42 9.02 -22.43 -1.75
C LEU A 42 9.66 -21.26 -1.00
N PRO A 43 10.24 -21.51 0.18
CA PRO A 43 10.98 -20.49 0.89
C PRO A 43 12.13 -19.93 0.05
N SER A 44 12.32 -18.62 0.10
CA SER A 44 13.40 -17.92 -0.62
C SER A 44 14.81 -18.35 -0.19
N ASP A 45 14.94 -18.96 0.99
CA ASP A 45 16.20 -19.46 1.56
C ASP A 45 16.57 -20.88 1.11
N GLY A 46 15.76 -21.51 0.25
CA GLY A 46 16.00 -22.85 -0.27
C GLY A 46 15.70 -23.98 0.72
N SER A 47 15.02 -23.68 1.84
CA SER A 47 14.57 -24.68 2.80
C SER A 47 13.45 -25.58 2.26
N MET A 48 13.02 -26.57 3.06
CA MET A 48 12.03 -27.55 2.67
C MET A 48 10.70 -26.87 2.32
N ARG A 49 10.11 -27.23 1.17
CA ARG A 49 8.80 -26.73 0.73
C ARG A 49 7.73 -26.95 1.81
N THR A 50 6.89 -25.96 2.05
CA THR A 50 5.84 -26.00 3.08
C THR A 50 4.46 -26.13 2.42
N PRO A 51 3.52 -26.94 2.95
CA PRO A 51 2.17 -27.02 2.40
C PRO A 51 1.49 -25.65 2.38
N LEU A 52 0.83 -25.31 1.27
CA LEU A 52 0.08 -24.06 1.17
C LEU A 52 -1.08 -24.05 2.17
N GLU A 53 -1.24 -22.91 2.84
CA GLU A 53 -2.29 -22.69 3.82
C GLU A 53 -3.67 -22.49 3.17
N VAL A 54 -4.72 -22.77 3.94
CA VAL A 54 -6.10 -22.42 3.58
C VAL A 54 -6.54 -21.17 4.30
N VAL A 55 -7.59 -20.52 3.79
CA VAL A 55 -8.15 -19.31 4.41
C VAL A 55 -8.52 -19.55 5.89
N THR A 56 -8.39 -18.49 6.69
CA THR A 56 -8.55 -18.53 8.14
C THR A 56 -9.89 -19.12 8.61
N PRO A 57 -11.05 -18.83 7.98
CA PRO A 57 -12.32 -19.48 8.35
C PRO A 57 -12.26 -21.01 8.27
N CYS A 58 -11.59 -21.56 7.25
CA CYS A 58 -11.43 -23.01 7.12
C CYS A 58 -10.50 -23.59 8.19
N SER A 59 -9.33 -22.98 8.40
CA SER A 59 -8.38 -23.50 9.40
C SER A 59 -8.99 -23.46 10.81
N LYS A 60 -9.79 -22.44 11.14
CA LYS A 60 -10.58 -22.37 12.38
C LYS A 60 -11.59 -23.51 12.49
N MET A 61 -12.33 -23.81 11.41
CA MET A 61 -13.34 -24.89 11.38
C MET A 61 -12.75 -26.25 11.78
N TYR A 62 -11.50 -26.52 11.40
CA TYR A 62 -10.80 -27.77 11.72
C TYR A 62 -9.83 -27.67 12.93
N GLY A 63 -9.73 -26.50 13.58
CA GLY A 63 -8.90 -26.30 14.77
C GLY A 63 -7.39 -26.19 14.52
N GLY A 64 -6.98 -25.75 13.33
CA GLY A 64 -5.58 -25.51 12.93
C GLY A 64 -5.29 -25.83 11.45
N GLN A 65 -4.28 -25.19 10.85
CA GLN A 65 -3.86 -25.42 9.44
C GLN A 65 -3.42 -26.88 9.18
N ASP A 66 -2.78 -27.50 10.18
CA ASP A 66 -2.27 -28.87 10.19
C ASP A 66 -3.38 -29.92 10.31
N LYS A 67 -4.56 -29.53 10.81
CA LYS A 67 -5.71 -30.43 11.02
C LYS A 67 -6.72 -30.42 9.89
N VAL A 68 -6.58 -29.52 8.91
CA VAL A 68 -7.47 -29.46 7.75
C VAL A 68 -7.25 -30.72 6.89
N PRO A 69 -8.28 -31.58 6.70
CA PRO A 69 -8.14 -32.79 5.89
C PRO A 69 -7.74 -32.46 4.45
N ALA A 70 -6.86 -33.27 3.86
CA ALA A 70 -6.37 -33.04 2.49
C ALA A 70 -7.52 -32.92 1.47
N MET A 71 -8.60 -33.69 1.63
CA MET A 71 -9.78 -33.65 0.76
C MET A 71 -10.64 -32.38 0.91
N ALA A 72 -10.49 -31.65 2.03
CA ALA A 72 -11.19 -30.40 2.24
C ALA A 72 -10.44 -29.23 1.61
N LYS A 73 -9.11 -29.26 1.57
CA LYS A 73 -8.28 -28.19 1.02
C LYS A 73 -8.56 -27.95 -0.46
N GLY A 74 -8.63 -26.69 -0.86
CA GLY A 74 -8.88 -26.30 -2.25
C GLY A 74 -10.32 -26.53 -2.71
N THR A 75 -11.26 -26.76 -1.80
CA THR A 75 -12.70 -26.80 -2.10
C THR A 75 -13.32 -25.42 -1.93
N LYS A 76 -14.54 -25.19 -2.46
CA LYS A 76 -15.24 -23.90 -2.30
C LYS A 76 -15.39 -23.47 -0.83
N ALA A 77 -15.58 -24.44 0.08
CA ALA A 77 -15.72 -24.18 1.52
C ALA A 77 -14.37 -23.96 2.24
N CYS A 78 -13.27 -24.37 1.61
CA CYS A 78 -11.94 -24.29 2.19
C CYS A 78 -10.90 -23.97 1.11
N PRO A 79 -10.97 -22.76 0.52
CA PRO A 79 -10.03 -22.34 -0.50
C PRO A 79 -8.63 -22.17 0.08
N TYR A 80 -7.62 -22.36 -0.76
CA TYR A 80 -6.24 -21.97 -0.46
C TYR A 80 -6.11 -20.45 -0.36
N VAL A 81 -5.17 -19.94 0.43
CA VAL A 81 -4.82 -18.51 0.39
C VAL A 81 -4.16 -18.15 -0.94
N ILE A 82 -4.24 -16.88 -1.37
CA ILE A 82 -3.43 -16.40 -2.49
C ILE A 82 -1.95 -16.52 -2.08
N PRO A 83 -1.12 -17.29 -2.83
CA PRO A 83 0.28 -17.45 -2.49
C PRO A 83 1.07 -16.17 -2.77
N HIS A 84 2.02 -15.87 -1.89
CA HIS A 84 3.05 -14.88 -2.14
C HIS A 84 4.28 -15.61 -2.72
N GLY A 85 4.64 -15.28 -3.97
CA GLY A 85 5.76 -15.90 -4.68
C GLY A 85 5.44 -17.19 -5.45
N ASP A 86 6.46 -18.04 -5.62
CA ASP A 86 6.38 -19.29 -6.38
C ASP A 86 5.60 -20.38 -5.63
N LEU A 87 4.63 -20.98 -6.32
CA LEU A 87 3.88 -22.15 -5.87
C LEU A 87 4.33 -23.39 -6.65
N GLU A 88 4.71 -24.44 -5.93
CA GLU A 88 4.99 -25.76 -6.51
C GLU A 88 3.77 -26.69 -6.35
N ILE A 89 3.34 -27.29 -7.45
CA ILE A 89 2.16 -28.14 -7.55
C ILE A 89 2.63 -29.53 -7.96
N ASP A 90 2.35 -30.55 -7.15
CA ASP A 90 2.59 -31.94 -7.54
C ASP A 90 1.45 -32.38 -8.48
N VAL A 91 1.78 -32.75 -9.73
CA VAL A 91 0.80 -33.08 -10.77
C VAL A 91 1.09 -34.45 -11.36
N THR A 92 0.03 -35.26 -11.53
CA THR A 92 0.06 -36.51 -12.31
C THR A 92 -0.96 -36.43 -13.44
N ALA A 93 -0.51 -36.62 -14.67
CA ALA A 93 -1.35 -36.68 -15.86
C ALA A 93 -1.30 -38.10 -16.45
N THR A 94 -2.46 -38.74 -16.55
CA THR A 94 -2.61 -40.08 -17.14
C THR A 94 -3.29 -39.94 -18.50
N ALA A 95 -2.58 -40.33 -19.56
CA ALA A 95 -3.09 -40.37 -20.92
C ALA A 95 -4.19 -41.43 -21.02
N LEU A 96 -5.33 -41.07 -21.61
CA LEU A 96 -6.47 -41.94 -21.79
C LEU A 96 -6.75 -42.17 -23.28
N ASP A 97 -7.12 -43.39 -23.64
CA ASP A 97 -7.60 -43.74 -24.97
C ASP A 97 -9.05 -43.29 -25.22
N ALA A 98 -9.58 -43.56 -26.41
CA ALA A 98 -10.95 -43.20 -26.75
C ALA A 98 -12.01 -43.94 -25.91
N GLN A 99 -11.64 -44.97 -25.16
CA GLN A 99 -12.50 -45.73 -24.25
C GLN A 99 -12.32 -45.31 -22.79
N GLY A 100 -11.49 -44.29 -22.51
CA GLY A 100 -11.19 -43.80 -21.17
C GLY A 100 -10.27 -44.71 -20.36
N LYS A 101 -9.61 -45.69 -21.00
CA LYS A 101 -8.59 -46.52 -20.37
C LYS A 101 -7.23 -45.88 -20.54
N GLN A 102 -6.28 -46.19 -19.66
CA GLN A 102 -4.93 -45.67 -19.77
C GLN A 102 -4.27 -46.10 -21.10
N ALA A 103 -3.79 -45.12 -21.86
CA ALA A 103 -3.03 -45.33 -23.09
C ALA A 103 -1.57 -45.65 -22.74
N GLY A 104 -1.31 -46.89 -22.32
CA GLY A 104 -0.02 -47.33 -21.80
C GLY A 104 1.14 -47.29 -22.80
N ASP A 105 0.86 -47.12 -24.09
CA ASP A 105 1.84 -46.95 -25.16
C ASP A 105 2.23 -45.49 -25.41
N PHE A 106 1.54 -44.53 -24.78
CA PHE A 106 1.87 -43.12 -24.90
C PHE A 106 3.14 -42.78 -24.13
N GLY A 107 4.09 -42.15 -24.84
CA GLY A 107 5.39 -41.75 -24.33
C GLY A 107 5.88 -40.42 -24.90
N ASN A 108 4.99 -39.50 -25.25
CA ASN A 108 5.39 -38.14 -25.64
C ASN A 108 5.54 -37.23 -24.41
N PRO A 109 6.27 -36.11 -24.53
CA PRO A 109 6.27 -35.04 -23.53
C PRO A 109 4.87 -34.45 -23.34
N VAL A 110 4.43 -34.30 -22.10
CA VAL A 110 3.17 -33.65 -21.71
C VAL A 110 3.49 -32.25 -21.22
N ALA A 111 2.91 -31.23 -21.85
CA ALA A 111 3.00 -29.85 -21.41
C ALA A 111 1.94 -29.55 -20.35
N PHE A 112 2.24 -28.64 -19.43
CA PHE A 112 1.32 -28.18 -18.40
C PHE A 112 0.99 -26.69 -18.59
N ARG A 113 -0.19 -26.30 -18.11
CA ARG A 113 -0.59 -24.88 -17.93
C ARG A 113 -1.39 -24.75 -16.65
N VAL A 114 -1.36 -23.58 -16.01
CA VAL A 114 -2.19 -23.25 -14.84
C VAL A 114 -3.03 -22.03 -15.22
N VAL A 115 -4.33 -22.04 -14.90
CA VAL A 115 -5.24 -20.92 -15.25
C VAL A 115 -6.26 -20.72 -14.11
N PRO A 116 -6.41 -19.50 -13.55
CA PRO A 116 -5.49 -18.35 -13.71
C PRO A 116 -4.11 -18.65 -13.10
N GLY A 117 -3.12 -17.86 -13.49
CA GLY A 117 -1.74 -17.94 -13.04
C GLY A 117 -0.73 -18.25 -14.15
N ASP A 118 0.52 -17.91 -13.89
CA ASP A 118 1.61 -18.03 -14.84
C ASP A 118 2.60 -19.10 -14.40
N LEU A 119 3.07 -19.91 -15.36
CA LEU A 119 4.20 -20.80 -15.09
C LEU A 119 5.49 -19.98 -14.99
N VAL A 120 6.38 -20.35 -14.07
CA VAL A 120 7.70 -19.72 -13.99
C VAL A 120 8.47 -19.91 -15.32
N PRO A 121 9.38 -18.99 -15.69
CA PRO A 121 10.14 -19.06 -16.94
C PRO A 121 11.27 -20.11 -16.90
N ASP A 122 10.96 -21.34 -16.50
CA ASP A 122 11.89 -22.48 -16.45
C ASP A 122 11.20 -23.75 -16.97
N TYR A 123 11.71 -24.32 -18.08
CA TYR A 123 11.09 -25.48 -18.73
C TYR A 123 10.98 -26.71 -17.85
N LYS A 124 11.84 -26.88 -16.82
CA LYS A 124 11.80 -28.06 -15.95
C LYS A 124 10.48 -28.20 -15.17
N PHE A 125 9.70 -27.13 -15.10
CA PHE A 125 8.40 -27.08 -14.43
C PHE A 125 7.21 -26.94 -15.38
N ARG A 126 7.44 -26.95 -16.70
CA ARG A 126 6.40 -26.71 -17.72
C ARG A 126 5.97 -27.97 -18.47
N TRP A 127 6.71 -29.05 -18.32
CA TRP A 127 6.40 -30.32 -18.99
C TRP A 127 6.94 -31.51 -18.20
N ALA A 128 6.52 -32.71 -18.56
CA ALA A 128 7.15 -33.96 -18.13
C ALA A 128 7.05 -35.03 -19.19
N GLN A 129 8.03 -35.94 -19.19
CA GLN A 129 8.05 -37.09 -20.06
C GLN A 129 7.02 -38.13 -19.58
N ALA A 130 6.07 -38.52 -20.44
CA ALA A 130 5.19 -39.63 -20.12
C ALA A 130 5.96 -40.96 -20.20
N VAL A 131 5.73 -41.82 -19.20
CA VAL A 131 6.24 -43.20 -19.15
C VAL A 131 5.04 -44.12 -18.95
N SER A 132 4.83 -45.03 -19.90
CA SER A 132 3.67 -45.93 -19.90
C SER A 132 2.32 -45.19 -19.79
N GLY A 133 2.18 -44.06 -20.49
CA GLY A 133 0.98 -43.23 -20.45
C GLY A 133 0.82 -42.35 -19.21
N VAL A 134 1.80 -42.28 -18.30
CA VAL A 134 1.73 -41.44 -17.09
C VAL A 134 2.87 -40.43 -17.06
N ALA A 135 2.55 -39.16 -16.88
CA ALA A 135 3.52 -38.09 -16.64
C ALA A 135 3.34 -37.54 -15.23
N THR A 136 4.37 -37.65 -14.39
CA THR A 136 4.38 -37.07 -13.03
C THR A 136 5.41 -35.95 -12.99
N SER A 137 5.01 -34.77 -12.51
CA SER A 137 5.87 -33.59 -12.47
C SER A 137 5.58 -32.69 -11.29
N LYS A 138 6.51 -31.76 -11.06
CA LYS A 138 6.32 -30.57 -10.25
C LYS A 138 6.07 -29.41 -11.19
N VAL A 139 4.87 -28.86 -11.16
CA VAL A 139 4.53 -27.65 -11.93
C VAL A 139 4.75 -26.46 -11.01
N ARG A 140 5.47 -25.45 -11.47
CA ARG A 140 5.75 -24.24 -10.67
C ARG A 140 5.09 -23.04 -11.31
N SER A 141 4.26 -22.36 -10.54
CA SER A 141 3.41 -21.27 -11.02
C SER A 141 3.32 -20.13 -10.01
N ARG A 142 2.81 -18.98 -10.48
CA ARG A 142 2.54 -17.76 -9.70
C ARG A 142 1.14 -17.26 -10.00
N HIS A 143 0.64 -16.34 -9.19
CA HIS A 143 -0.62 -15.62 -9.41
C HIS A 143 -1.89 -16.49 -9.40
N GLN A 144 -1.97 -17.47 -8.49
CA GLN A 144 -3.19 -18.27 -8.30
C GLN A 144 -4.23 -17.52 -7.46
N TYR A 145 -5.45 -17.41 -7.99
CA TYR A 145 -6.60 -16.84 -7.27
C TYR A 145 -7.91 -17.43 -7.79
N GLY A 146 -8.97 -17.36 -6.99
CA GLY A 146 -10.31 -17.80 -7.39
C GLY A 146 -10.36 -19.27 -7.85
N GLN A 147 -10.88 -19.54 -9.04
CA GLN A 147 -11.01 -20.91 -9.56
C GLN A 147 -9.84 -21.29 -10.46
N VAL A 148 -8.94 -22.14 -9.95
CA VAL A 148 -7.74 -22.59 -10.65
C VAL A 148 -7.92 -23.98 -11.25
N ARG A 149 -7.41 -24.17 -12.47
CA ARG A 149 -7.29 -25.47 -13.13
C ARG A 149 -5.87 -25.68 -13.66
N ILE A 150 -5.40 -26.91 -13.58
CA ILE A 150 -4.17 -27.36 -14.22
C ILE A 150 -4.55 -28.13 -15.49
N TRP A 151 -3.96 -27.72 -16.60
CA TRP A 151 -4.10 -28.35 -17.91
C TRP A 151 -2.90 -29.27 -18.14
N ALA A 152 -3.16 -30.43 -18.73
CA ALA A 152 -2.15 -31.31 -19.30
C ALA A 152 -2.45 -31.49 -20.78
N GLU A 153 -1.46 -31.29 -21.64
CA GLU A 153 -1.63 -31.25 -23.09
C GLU A 153 -0.53 -32.06 -23.79
N ASP A 154 -0.91 -32.89 -24.77
CA ASP A 154 0.05 -33.40 -25.75
C ASP A 154 0.26 -32.35 -26.83
N ALA A 155 0.91 -31.26 -26.42
CA ALA A 155 1.26 -30.11 -27.23
C ALA A 155 2.68 -29.65 -26.85
N PRO A 156 3.36 -28.87 -27.71
CA PRO A 156 4.60 -28.21 -27.33
C PRO A 156 4.37 -27.30 -26.11
N PRO A 157 5.27 -27.29 -25.11
CA PRO A 157 5.19 -26.31 -24.03
C PRO A 157 5.35 -24.89 -24.58
N GLN A 158 4.72 -23.91 -23.93
CA GLN A 158 4.84 -22.51 -24.32
C GLN A 158 6.32 -22.09 -24.34
N ALA A 159 6.76 -21.59 -25.49
CA ALA A 159 8.12 -21.11 -25.68
C ALA A 159 8.42 -19.94 -24.73
N ILE A 160 9.58 -20.02 -24.08
CA ILE A 160 10.09 -18.99 -23.16
C ILE A 160 11.20 -18.24 -23.90
N TYR A 161 11.14 -16.92 -23.87
CA TYR A 161 12.12 -16.05 -24.50
C TYR A 161 12.79 -15.17 -23.44
N ASP A 162 14.10 -15.00 -23.57
CA ASP A 162 14.88 -13.97 -22.87
C ASP A 162 15.54 -13.10 -23.94
N SER A 163 15.24 -11.80 -23.91
CA SER A 163 15.80 -10.82 -24.84
C SER A 163 15.62 -11.20 -26.32
N GLY A 164 14.48 -11.83 -26.65
CA GLY A 164 14.13 -12.29 -27.99
C GLY A 164 14.73 -13.65 -28.39
N VAL A 165 15.53 -14.29 -27.53
CA VAL A 165 16.12 -15.60 -27.76
C VAL A 165 15.36 -16.66 -26.96
N GLN A 166 14.99 -17.78 -27.58
CA GLN A 166 14.34 -18.87 -26.87
C GLN A 166 15.32 -19.50 -25.87
N ILE A 167 14.91 -19.58 -24.61
CA ILE A 167 15.72 -20.22 -23.55
C ILE A 167 15.83 -21.73 -23.85
N PRO A 168 16.99 -22.36 -23.66
CA PRO A 168 17.13 -23.81 -23.81
C PRO A 168 16.34 -24.57 -22.72
N GLY A 169 15.98 -25.84 -23.00
CA GLY A 169 15.32 -26.74 -22.03
C GLY A 169 13.93 -27.24 -22.44
N ALA A 170 13.41 -26.80 -23.58
CA ALA A 170 12.24 -27.43 -24.20
C ALA A 170 12.54 -28.91 -24.53
N PRO A 171 11.54 -29.80 -24.47
CA PRO A 171 11.73 -31.20 -24.85
C PRO A 171 11.97 -31.34 -26.35
N ASP A 172 12.57 -32.46 -26.76
CA ASP A 172 12.61 -32.85 -28.17
C ASP A 172 11.18 -33.02 -28.70
N GLU A 173 10.85 -32.32 -29.78
CA GLU A 173 9.49 -32.29 -30.30
C GLU A 173 9.18 -33.58 -31.09
N PRO A 174 8.13 -34.34 -30.69
CA PRO A 174 7.76 -35.55 -31.40
C PRO A 174 7.22 -35.21 -32.81
N LYS A 175 7.43 -36.13 -33.77
CA LYS A 175 6.98 -35.95 -35.17
C LYS A 175 5.47 -35.77 -35.32
N LYS A 176 4.68 -36.23 -34.34
CA LYS A 176 3.22 -36.16 -34.32
C LYS A 176 2.74 -35.89 -32.90
N ARG A 177 1.81 -34.94 -32.78
CA ARG A 177 1.06 -34.59 -31.57
C ARG A 177 -0.39 -34.98 -31.76
N SER A 178 -1.03 -35.46 -30.70
CA SER A 178 -2.48 -35.67 -30.65
C SER A 178 -3.24 -34.39 -30.33
N TYR A 179 -2.60 -33.43 -29.66
CA TYR A 179 -3.25 -32.28 -29.04
C TYR A 179 -4.38 -32.68 -28.08
N ALA A 180 -4.33 -33.91 -27.55
CA ALA A 180 -5.20 -34.32 -26.48
C ALA A 180 -4.96 -33.44 -25.25
N THR A 181 -6.04 -33.06 -24.58
CA THR A 181 -5.99 -32.21 -23.39
C THR A 181 -6.72 -32.87 -22.23
N GLY A 182 -6.35 -32.51 -21.01
CA GLY A 182 -7.06 -32.86 -19.80
C GLY A 182 -7.00 -31.74 -18.78
N LEU A 183 -8.01 -31.68 -17.92
CA LEU A 183 -8.12 -30.68 -16.86
C LEU A 183 -8.16 -31.37 -15.51
N SER A 184 -7.52 -30.74 -14.52
CA SER A 184 -7.77 -31.08 -13.13
C SER A 184 -9.22 -30.74 -12.73
N PRO A 185 -9.70 -31.30 -11.60
CA PRO A 185 -10.79 -30.68 -10.86
C PRO A 185 -10.50 -29.20 -10.59
N ILE A 186 -11.56 -28.41 -10.37
CA ILE A 186 -11.41 -27.02 -9.94
C ILE A 186 -10.78 -27.03 -8.55
N VAL A 187 -9.70 -26.27 -8.40
CA VAL A 187 -9.13 -25.94 -7.09
C VAL A 187 -9.47 -24.51 -6.77
N PHE A 188 -10.07 -24.30 -5.61
CA PHE A 188 -10.46 -22.99 -5.13
C PHE A 188 -9.31 -22.36 -4.33
N PHE A 189 -8.92 -21.18 -4.76
CA PHE A 189 -8.10 -20.22 -4.05
C PHE A 189 -9.00 -19.07 -3.58
N GLU A 190 -8.48 -18.30 -2.63
CA GLU A 190 -9.09 -17.07 -2.16
C GLU A 190 -9.31 -16.11 -3.34
N GLU A 191 -10.43 -15.40 -3.30
CA GLU A 191 -10.78 -14.39 -4.29
C GLU A 191 -9.98 -13.11 -3.99
N PRO A 192 -9.52 -12.36 -5.00
CA PRO A 192 -8.71 -11.18 -4.78
C PRO A 192 -9.51 -10.06 -4.09
N THR A 193 -8.91 -9.43 -3.09
CA THR A 193 -9.36 -8.17 -2.48
C THR A 193 -8.34 -7.08 -2.76
N ILE A 194 -8.71 -5.79 -2.60
CA ILE A 194 -7.76 -4.69 -2.77
C ILE A 194 -6.54 -4.88 -1.85
N ALA A 195 -6.78 -5.20 -0.58
CA ALA A 195 -5.72 -5.45 0.38
C ALA A 195 -4.76 -6.56 -0.05
N LYS A 196 -5.24 -7.63 -0.67
CA LYS A 196 -4.37 -8.73 -1.14
C LYS A 196 -3.53 -8.35 -2.36
N LEU A 197 -3.97 -7.38 -3.16
CA LEU A 197 -3.19 -6.85 -4.28
C LEU A 197 -2.06 -5.95 -3.81
N GLN A 198 -2.33 -5.18 -2.76
CA GLN A 198 -1.43 -4.16 -2.24
C GLN A 198 -0.50 -4.69 -1.14
N LEU A 199 -0.83 -5.83 -0.52
CA LEU A 199 0.00 -6.40 0.54
C LEU A 199 1.34 -6.87 -0.06
N PRO A 200 2.48 -6.30 0.39
CA PRO A 200 3.77 -6.59 -0.19
C PRO A 200 4.22 -8.02 0.11
N ASP A 201 5.00 -8.60 -0.81
CA ASP A 201 5.64 -9.91 -0.61
C ASP A 201 6.97 -9.73 0.13
N GLY A 202 6.94 -9.91 1.45
CA GLY A 202 8.11 -9.80 2.31
C GLY A 202 8.67 -8.37 2.36
N PHE A 203 9.96 -8.20 2.04
CA PHE A 203 10.65 -6.91 2.08
C PHE A 203 10.52 -6.10 0.79
N ASP A 204 9.95 -6.68 -0.28
CA ASP A 204 9.75 -5.98 -1.55
C ASP A 204 8.34 -5.42 -1.59
N ASN A 205 8.23 -4.13 -1.30
CA ASN A 205 7.01 -3.34 -1.39
C ASN A 205 6.70 -2.84 -2.81
N ARG A 206 7.45 -3.29 -3.83
CA ARG A 206 7.34 -2.74 -5.19
C ARG A 206 6.52 -3.61 -6.14
N SER A 207 5.94 -4.72 -5.66
CA SER A 207 5.20 -5.63 -6.52
C SER A 207 4.03 -6.32 -5.83
N SER A 208 2.86 -6.20 -6.45
CA SER A 208 1.67 -6.99 -6.16
C SER A 208 1.92 -8.49 -6.38
N PRO A 209 1.33 -9.37 -5.56
CA PRO A 209 1.36 -10.82 -5.80
C PRO A 209 0.57 -11.25 -7.04
N LEU A 210 -0.19 -10.35 -7.69
CA LEU A 210 -0.96 -10.62 -8.91
C LEU A 210 -0.55 -9.69 -10.07
N VAL A 211 0.66 -9.12 -10.04
CA VAL A 211 1.17 -8.25 -11.12
C VAL A 211 1.10 -8.94 -12.48
N GLY A 212 0.59 -8.24 -13.50
CA GLY A 212 0.42 -8.75 -14.86
C GLY A 212 -0.89 -9.50 -15.10
N GLU A 213 -1.62 -9.87 -14.04
CA GLU A 213 -2.90 -10.56 -14.19
C GLU A 213 -4.05 -9.61 -14.51
N PHE A 214 -5.04 -10.12 -15.25
CA PHE A 214 -6.34 -9.46 -15.38
C PHE A 214 -7.31 -10.04 -14.35
N ILE A 215 -7.66 -9.25 -13.34
CA ILE A 215 -8.44 -9.70 -12.20
C ILE A 215 -9.85 -9.11 -12.19
N THR A 216 -10.72 -9.66 -11.34
CA THR A 216 -11.98 -9.04 -10.93
C THR A 216 -12.11 -9.14 -9.42
N ILE A 217 -12.20 -7.98 -8.77
CA ILE A 217 -12.47 -7.81 -7.34
C ILE A 217 -13.98 -7.65 -7.17
N GLY A 218 -14.54 -8.36 -6.20
CA GLY A 218 -15.98 -8.33 -5.92
C GLY A 218 -16.81 -9.11 -6.94
N LYS A 219 -18.11 -9.22 -6.68
CA LYS A 219 -19.08 -9.91 -7.54
C LYS A 219 -20.40 -9.18 -7.53
N ARG A 220 -21.09 -9.19 -8.67
CA ARG A 220 -22.49 -8.76 -8.73
C ARG A 220 -23.39 -9.81 -8.07
N PRO A 221 -24.54 -9.41 -7.49
CA PRO A 221 -25.48 -10.36 -6.88
C PRO A 221 -25.92 -11.48 -7.83
N GLU A 222 -26.03 -11.21 -9.13
CA GLU A 222 -26.39 -12.21 -10.15
C GLU A 222 -25.25 -13.17 -10.51
N SER A 223 -23.99 -12.81 -10.21
CA SER A 223 -22.79 -13.56 -10.61
C SER A 223 -22.28 -14.52 -9.53
N GLY A 224 -22.88 -14.51 -8.34
CA GLY A 224 -22.55 -15.43 -7.25
C GLY A 224 -22.66 -14.81 -5.87
N GLU A 225 -22.09 -15.50 -4.88
CA GLU A 225 -22.00 -15.02 -3.51
C GLU A 225 -21.12 -13.77 -3.42
N THR A 226 -21.52 -12.84 -2.56
CA THR A 226 -20.77 -11.63 -2.26
C THR A 226 -19.37 -11.98 -1.76
N LEU A 227 -18.36 -11.26 -2.26
CA LEU A 227 -17.00 -11.36 -1.73
C LEU A 227 -17.02 -10.95 -0.25
N VAL A 228 -16.46 -11.79 0.62
CA VAL A 228 -16.34 -11.52 2.05
C VAL A 228 -14.88 -11.48 2.47
N GLN A 229 -14.59 -10.69 3.49
CA GLN A 229 -13.26 -10.57 4.07
C GLN A 229 -12.94 -11.81 4.91
N SER A 230 -11.69 -12.27 4.84
CA SER A 230 -11.17 -13.36 5.65
C SER A 230 -10.03 -12.85 6.53
N CYS A 231 -10.36 -12.44 7.75
CA CYS A 231 -9.43 -11.75 8.64
C CYS A 231 -9.00 -12.66 9.81
N ALA A 232 -7.71 -12.98 9.88
CA ALA A 232 -7.17 -13.80 10.95
C ALA A 232 -7.26 -13.08 12.32
N ASP A 233 -6.72 -11.86 12.36
CA ASP A 233 -6.52 -11.06 13.56
C ASP A 233 -7.43 -9.81 13.66
N ASP A 234 -8.39 -9.64 12.76
CA ASP A 234 -9.39 -8.56 12.81
C ASP A 234 -10.80 -9.15 12.83
N LYS A 235 -11.30 -9.46 14.04
CA LYS A 235 -12.60 -10.12 14.22
C LYS A 235 -13.77 -9.21 13.90
N VAL A 236 -13.55 -7.91 13.91
CA VAL A 236 -14.59 -6.91 13.60
C VAL A 236 -14.90 -6.93 12.11
N ARG A 237 -13.89 -7.22 11.26
CA ARG A 237 -14.03 -7.25 9.80
C ARG A 237 -14.16 -8.66 9.20
N ASP A 238 -13.78 -9.71 9.94
CA ASP A 238 -13.88 -11.11 9.49
C ASP A 238 -15.32 -11.46 9.08
N GLY A 239 -15.50 -11.92 7.83
CA GLY A 239 -16.79 -12.30 7.26
C GLY A 239 -17.67 -11.14 6.77
N LEU A 240 -17.24 -9.88 6.90
CA LEU A 240 -17.98 -8.75 6.32
C LEU A 240 -17.88 -8.77 4.79
N PRO A 241 -18.93 -8.32 4.06
CA PRO A 241 -18.84 -8.07 2.63
C PRO A 241 -17.72 -7.09 2.29
N ALA A 242 -17.02 -7.34 1.18
CA ALA A 242 -16.11 -6.38 0.57
C ALA A 242 -16.90 -5.14 0.10
N LEU A 243 -16.55 -3.96 0.64
CA LEU A 243 -17.28 -2.71 0.39
C LEU A 243 -16.34 -1.67 -0.24
N MET A 244 -16.34 -1.63 -1.57
CA MET A 244 -15.49 -0.74 -2.36
C MET A 244 -16.20 0.60 -2.60
N VAL A 245 -15.68 1.69 -2.04
CA VAL A 245 -16.19 3.05 -2.25
C VAL A 245 -15.21 3.87 -3.10
N VAL A 246 -15.74 4.65 -4.05
CA VAL A 246 -14.94 5.62 -4.80
C VAL A 246 -14.62 6.81 -3.89
N THR A 247 -13.34 7.04 -3.60
CA THR A 247 -12.91 8.09 -2.65
C THR A 247 -12.45 9.37 -3.34
N GLY A 248 -12.21 9.34 -4.65
CA GLY A 248 -11.99 10.49 -5.51
C GLY A 248 -11.86 10.09 -6.97
N THR A 249 -11.96 11.06 -7.86
CA THR A 249 -11.84 10.91 -9.32
C THR A 249 -10.81 11.90 -9.83
N ASP A 250 -9.98 11.50 -10.80
CA ASP A 250 -9.03 12.38 -11.46
C ASP A 250 -9.15 12.24 -13.00
N PRO A 251 -8.56 13.15 -13.80
CA PRO A 251 -8.60 13.04 -15.26
C PRO A 251 -7.99 11.75 -15.82
N SER A 252 -7.15 11.06 -15.04
CA SER A 252 -6.41 9.86 -15.43
C SER A 252 -6.95 8.58 -14.79
N GLY A 253 -8.12 8.61 -14.14
CA GLY A 253 -8.59 7.51 -13.31
C GLY A 253 -9.45 7.90 -12.10
N PHE A 254 -9.43 7.04 -11.08
CA PHE A 254 -10.13 7.23 -9.82
C PHE A 254 -9.51 6.41 -8.71
N TYR A 255 -9.86 6.74 -7.47
CA TYR A 255 -9.42 6.04 -6.27
C TYR A 255 -10.56 5.26 -5.66
N VAL A 256 -10.26 4.04 -5.22
CA VAL A 256 -11.20 3.17 -4.52
C VAL A 256 -10.61 2.79 -3.17
N SER A 257 -11.46 2.75 -2.15
CA SER A 257 -11.11 2.20 -0.85
C SER A 257 -12.06 1.07 -0.46
N ASP A 258 -11.50 -0.05 -0.03
CA ASP A 258 -12.26 -1.13 0.59
C ASP A 258 -12.45 -0.83 2.07
N LEU A 259 -13.66 -0.39 2.43
CA LEU A 259 -14.06 -0.01 3.79
C LEU A 259 -13.99 -1.18 4.79
N SER A 260 -14.00 -2.40 4.27
CA SER A 260 -14.01 -3.64 5.04
C SER A 260 -12.66 -4.36 5.07
N ALA A 261 -11.64 -3.86 4.36
CA ALA A 261 -10.33 -4.50 4.26
C ALA A 261 -9.75 -4.89 5.63
N CYS A 262 -9.21 -6.09 5.78
CA CYS A 262 -8.63 -6.54 7.05
C CYS A 262 -7.50 -5.60 7.51
N ARG A 263 -7.47 -5.24 8.80
CA ARG A 263 -6.31 -4.55 9.37
C ARG A 263 -5.10 -5.50 9.41
N SER A 264 -3.94 -5.00 9.00
CA SER A 264 -2.68 -5.74 9.10
C SER A 264 -2.01 -5.46 10.43
N ARG A 265 -1.56 -6.50 11.14
CA ARG A 265 -0.73 -6.33 12.34
C ARG A 265 0.63 -5.79 11.96
N GLU A 266 1.22 -4.97 12.81
CA GLU A 266 2.59 -4.48 12.58
C GLU A 266 3.62 -5.59 12.74
N ALA A 267 3.43 -6.49 13.71
CA ALA A 267 4.37 -7.58 14.00
C ALA A 267 4.45 -8.63 12.89
N ASP A 268 3.37 -8.84 12.13
CA ASP A 268 3.31 -9.84 11.06
C ASP A 268 3.89 -9.29 9.74
N ALA A 269 4.11 -7.97 9.67
CA ALA A 269 4.76 -7.28 8.57
C ALA A 269 6.30 -7.46 8.57
N GLY A 270 6.80 -8.40 9.38
CA GLY A 270 8.19 -8.84 9.47
C GLY A 270 8.95 -8.24 10.64
N ASN A 271 9.92 -9.00 11.17
CA ASN A 271 11.02 -8.50 12.01
C ASN A 271 11.94 -7.59 11.17
N VAL A 272 11.39 -6.52 10.63
CA VAL A 272 12.13 -5.54 9.84
C VAL A 272 12.91 -4.69 10.83
N SER A 273 14.17 -5.07 11.07
CA SER A 273 15.08 -4.27 11.89
C SER A 273 15.31 -2.91 11.22
N GLY A 274 14.95 -1.83 11.92
CA GLY A 274 15.18 -0.46 11.50
C GLY A 274 13.92 0.41 11.52
N ILE A 275 13.87 1.31 12.51
CA ILE A 275 13.03 2.52 12.56
C ILE A 275 11.50 2.30 12.62
N SER A 276 11.01 1.36 13.44
CA SER A 276 9.58 1.28 13.73
C SER A 276 9.30 1.46 15.22
N VAL A 277 8.75 2.63 15.55
CA VAL A 277 7.99 2.84 16.78
C VAL A 277 6.60 2.32 16.49
N ASN A 278 6.19 1.24 17.14
CA ASN A 278 4.88 0.63 16.88
C ASN A 278 3.73 1.65 17.06
N GLU A 279 2.70 1.54 16.24
CA GLU A 279 1.42 2.22 16.52
C GLU A 279 0.91 1.84 17.91
N PRO A 280 0.15 2.71 18.59
CA PRO A 280 -0.44 2.36 19.87
C PRO A 280 -1.25 1.06 19.70
N PRO A 281 -1.16 0.12 20.67
CA PRO A 281 -2.03 -1.03 20.68
C PRO A 281 -3.50 -0.60 20.62
N GLU A 282 -4.33 -1.43 19.98
CA GLU A 282 -5.78 -1.26 20.04
C GLU A 282 -6.26 -1.12 21.51
N PRO A 283 -7.30 -0.30 21.77
CA PRO A 283 -7.74 -0.07 23.12
C PRO A 283 -8.32 -1.36 23.71
N CYS A 284 -8.04 -1.54 25.00
CA CYS A 284 -8.77 -2.51 25.81
C CYS A 284 -10.16 -1.93 26.12
N VAL A 285 -11.22 -2.71 25.95
CA VAL A 285 -12.59 -2.26 26.17
C VAL A 285 -13.38 -3.22 27.06
N VAL A 286 -14.42 -2.68 27.71
CA VAL A 286 -15.48 -3.42 28.42
C VAL A 286 -16.84 -2.94 27.92
N LEU A 287 -17.90 -3.67 28.24
CA LEU A 287 -19.26 -3.27 27.87
C LEU A 287 -19.91 -2.47 29.01
N ASP A 288 -20.50 -1.33 28.69
CA ASP A 288 -21.33 -0.60 29.65
C ASP A 288 -22.68 -1.33 29.90
N SER A 289 -23.53 -0.77 30.75
CA SER A 289 -24.87 -1.33 31.03
C SER A 289 -25.77 -1.40 29.80
N ASN A 290 -25.48 -0.61 28.76
CA ASN A 290 -26.23 -0.54 27.51
C ASN A 290 -25.59 -1.39 26.39
N GLN A 291 -24.57 -2.20 26.71
CA GLN A 291 -23.79 -2.99 25.74
C GLN A 291 -22.96 -2.16 24.76
N ASN A 292 -22.61 -0.93 25.12
CA ASN A 292 -21.63 -0.14 24.36
C ASN A 292 -20.21 -0.44 24.83
N GLU A 293 -19.27 -0.49 23.89
CA GLU A 293 -17.85 -0.58 24.22
C GLU A 293 -17.35 0.74 24.82
N ILE A 294 -16.72 0.66 25.98
CA ILE A 294 -16.01 1.78 26.63
C ILE A 294 -14.55 1.40 26.88
N VAL A 295 -13.64 2.36 26.74
CA VAL A 295 -12.20 2.13 26.97
C VAL A 295 -11.96 1.78 28.43
N PHE A 296 -11.17 0.73 28.64
CA PHE A 296 -10.75 0.23 29.95
C PHE A 296 -9.28 0.58 30.18
N ASP A 297 -9.05 1.63 30.95
CA ASP A 297 -7.70 2.15 31.27
C ASP A 297 -7.02 1.45 32.47
N GLY A 298 -7.57 0.30 32.90
CA GLY A 298 -7.10 -0.47 34.05
C GLY A 298 -8.04 -0.40 35.26
N GLY A 299 -7.69 -1.13 36.33
CA GLY A 299 -8.50 -1.26 37.55
C GLY A 299 -9.27 -2.57 37.64
N THR A 300 -10.32 -2.61 38.46
CA THR A 300 -11.20 -3.79 38.56
C THR A 300 -12.31 -3.68 37.51
N PRO A 301 -12.43 -4.64 36.58
CA PRO A 301 -13.49 -4.60 35.58
C PRO A 301 -14.87 -4.76 36.24
N PRO A 302 -15.96 -4.33 35.56
CA PRO A 302 -17.32 -4.58 36.04
C PRO A 302 -17.54 -6.07 36.38
N PRO A 303 -18.25 -6.41 37.48
CA PRO A 303 -18.47 -7.80 37.86
C PRO A 303 -19.02 -8.65 36.71
N GLY A 304 -18.36 -9.78 36.43
CA GLY A 304 -18.75 -10.70 35.36
C GLY A 304 -18.27 -10.30 33.95
N GLN A 305 -17.53 -9.20 33.80
CA GLN A 305 -16.94 -8.81 32.52
C GLN A 305 -15.43 -9.06 32.48
N THR A 306 -14.95 -9.52 31.32
CA THR A 306 -13.53 -9.64 31.03
C THR A 306 -13.18 -8.59 29.98
N PRO A 307 -12.28 -7.64 30.27
CA PRO A 307 -11.81 -6.69 29.27
C PRO A 307 -11.19 -7.40 28.07
N TYR A 308 -11.50 -6.92 26.87
CA TYR A 308 -11.00 -7.48 25.63
C TYR A 308 -10.52 -6.39 24.69
N CYS A 309 -9.59 -6.73 23.81
CA CYS A 309 -9.03 -5.83 22.82
C CYS A 309 -10.07 -5.53 21.72
N GLN A 310 -10.27 -4.26 21.38
CA GLN A 310 -11.42 -3.82 20.58
C GLN A 310 -11.56 -4.48 19.20
N VAL A 311 -10.46 -4.76 18.52
CA VAL A 311 -10.35 -5.28 17.14
C VAL A 311 -10.12 -6.79 17.16
N SER A 312 -9.10 -7.27 17.87
CA SER A 312 -8.75 -8.69 17.90
C SER A 312 -9.70 -9.53 18.74
N LYS A 313 -10.48 -8.89 19.63
CA LYS A 313 -11.39 -9.51 20.60
C LYS A 313 -10.71 -10.53 21.52
N LYS A 314 -9.38 -10.44 21.68
CA LYS A 314 -8.59 -11.24 22.63
C LYS A 314 -8.71 -10.64 24.04
N ALA A 315 -8.51 -11.45 25.07
CA ALA A 315 -8.46 -10.93 26.44
C ALA A 315 -7.26 -9.98 26.59
N CYS A 316 -7.48 -8.82 27.22
CA CYS A 316 -6.42 -7.81 27.35
C CYS A 316 -5.21 -8.28 28.17
N SER A 317 -5.39 -9.31 29.01
CA SER A 317 -4.30 -9.94 29.78
C SER A 317 -3.20 -10.56 28.90
N ALA A 318 -3.51 -10.87 27.64
CA ALA A 318 -2.53 -11.36 26.67
C ALA A 318 -1.77 -10.24 25.93
N GLY A 319 -2.11 -8.97 26.21
CA GLY A 319 -1.66 -7.82 25.42
C GLY A 319 -2.50 -7.62 24.17
N CYS A 320 -2.78 -6.36 23.86
CA CYS A 320 -3.51 -5.98 22.65
C CYS A 320 -2.55 -5.76 21.47
N ASN A 321 -3.05 -5.95 20.25
CA ASN A 321 -2.24 -5.85 19.04
C ASN A 321 -2.08 -4.40 18.59
N SER A 322 -0.92 -4.06 18.01
CA SER A 322 -0.74 -2.88 17.17
C SER A 322 -1.01 -3.23 15.70
N TYR A 323 -1.69 -2.32 15.01
CA TYR A 323 -2.04 -2.47 13.59
C TYR A 323 -1.42 -1.35 12.79
N GLN A 324 -1.13 -1.63 11.52
CA GLN A 324 -0.76 -0.60 10.56
C GLN A 324 -1.85 0.48 10.51
N PRO A 325 -1.49 1.76 10.29
CA PRO A 325 -2.47 2.84 10.22
C PRO A 325 -3.43 2.68 9.04
N GLY A 326 -2.95 2.08 7.94
CA GLY A 326 -3.76 1.69 6.81
C GLY A 326 -4.13 0.21 6.81
N THR A 327 -4.81 -0.21 5.74
CA THR A 327 -5.32 -1.59 5.59
C THR A 327 -4.87 -2.23 4.29
N PHE A 328 -4.00 -1.55 3.52
CA PHE A 328 -3.73 -1.87 2.12
C PHE A 328 -5.00 -1.85 1.25
N GLY A 329 -6.12 -1.32 1.77
CA GLY A 329 -7.41 -1.31 1.10
C GLY A 329 -7.60 -0.16 0.11
N GLY A 330 -6.57 0.66 -0.15
CA GLY A 330 -6.61 1.73 -1.13
C GLY A 330 -6.07 1.28 -2.49
N LEU A 331 -6.69 1.73 -3.58
CA LEU A 331 -6.21 1.42 -4.93
C LEU A 331 -6.48 2.59 -5.87
N PHE A 332 -5.46 2.97 -6.63
CA PHE A 332 -5.63 3.82 -7.80
C PHE A 332 -5.99 2.97 -9.02
N VAL A 333 -7.01 3.43 -9.74
CA VAL A 333 -7.54 2.78 -10.93
C VAL A 333 -7.30 3.72 -12.10
N TYR A 334 -6.26 3.43 -12.88
CA TYR A 334 -5.89 4.22 -14.04
C TYR A 334 -6.86 4.00 -15.20
N ASN A 335 -7.34 5.09 -15.78
CA ASN A 335 -8.18 5.12 -16.96
C ASN A 335 -7.64 6.15 -17.96
N TYR A 336 -7.62 5.81 -19.25
CA TYR A 336 -7.14 6.72 -20.30
C TYR A 336 -8.01 7.97 -20.48
N SER A 337 -9.19 7.98 -19.88
CA SER A 337 -10.15 9.08 -19.91
C SER A 337 -10.76 9.25 -18.54
N PHE A 338 -11.34 10.43 -18.29
CA PHE A 338 -12.13 10.66 -17.09
C PHE A 338 -13.18 9.55 -16.92
N PRO A 339 -13.38 8.99 -15.71
CA PRO A 339 -14.30 7.89 -15.48
C PRO A 339 -15.77 8.37 -15.53
N ASP A 340 -16.27 8.60 -16.73
CA ASP A 340 -17.62 9.11 -16.97
C ASP A 340 -18.69 8.27 -16.26
N GLY A 341 -19.59 8.96 -15.56
CA GLY A 341 -20.67 8.31 -14.83
C GLY A 341 -20.22 7.57 -13.57
N LEU A 342 -19.08 7.94 -13.00
CA LEU A 342 -18.62 7.53 -11.67
C LEU A 342 -18.46 8.78 -10.80
N ASP A 343 -19.08 8.77 -9.62
CA ASP A 343 -18.98 9.88 -8.68
C ASP A 343 -18.22 9.48 -7.41
N GLN A 344 -17.53 10.45 -6.82
CA GLN A 344 -16.99 10.30 -5.47
C GLN A 344 -18.12 9.94 -4.49
N GLY A 345 -17.93 8.85 -3.74
CA GLY A 345 -18.88 8.28 -2.79
C GLY A 345 -19.69 7.11 -3.35
N ASP A 346 -19.66 6.85 -4.66
CA ASP A 346 -20.33 5.69 -5.25
C ASP A 346 -19.77 4.38 -4.65
N LEU A 347 -20.67 3.42 -4.43
CA LEU A 347 -20.33 2.07 -3.95
C LEU A 347 -20.26 1.11 -5.13
N LEU A 348 -19.24 0.26 -5.20
CA LEU A 348 -19.02 -0.68 -6.30
C LEU A 348 -19.34 -2.13 -5.91
N PHE A 349 -19.97 -2.88 -6.82
CA PHE A 349 -20.07 -4.34 -6.72
C PHE A 349 -18.81 -5.03 -7.21
N THR A 350 -18.27 -4.55 -8.33
CA THR A 350 -17.11 -5.16 -9.00
C THR A 350 -16.15 -4.11 -9.50
N LEU A 351 -14.87 -4.44 -9.46
CA LEU A 351 -13.78 -3.71 -10.08
C LEU A 351 -12.85 -4.70 -10.77
N SER A 352 -12.70 -4.58 -12.08
CA SER A 352 -11.89 -5.47 -12.92
C SER A 352 -10.84 -4.66 -13.66
N GLY A 353 -9.70 -5.25 -13.96
CA GLY A 353 -8.63 -4.61 -14.73
C GLY A 353 -7.35 -5.43 -14.70
N ALA A 354 -6.36 -5.00 -15.48
CA ALA A 354 -5.01 -5.55 -15.44
C ALA A 354 -4.22 -4.90 -14.30
N VAL A 355 -3.68 -5.74 -13.41
CA VAL A 355 -2.78 -5.31 -12.32
C VAL A 355 -1.44 -4.92 -12.92
N GLN A 356 -1.00 -3.71 -12.65
CA GLN A 356 0.29 -3.21 -13.10
C GLN A 356 1.03 -2.51 -11.97
N GLU A 357 2.35 -2.65 -11.98
CA GLU A 357 3.24 -1.81 -11.20
C GLU A 357 3.66 -0.62 -12.05
N PHE A 358 3.34 0.58 -11.57
CA PHE A 358 3.78 1.81 -12.21
C PHE A 358 4.43 2.70 -11.17
N THR A 359 5.69 3.08 -11.40
CA THR A 359 6.46 3.91 -10.45
C THR A 359 6.40 3.40 -9.00
N SER A 360 6.41 2.06 -8.83
CA SER A 360 6.27 1.35 -7.55
C SER A 360 4.99 1.66 -6.77
N THR A 361 3.90 1.87 -7.52
CA THR A 361 2.53 1.82 -7.03
C THR A 361 1.79 0.71 -7.75
N THR A 362 1.05 -0.10 -7.01
CA THR A 362 0.15 -1.08 -7.60
C THR A 362 -1.12 -0.37 -8.05
N GLN A 363 -1.47 -0.51 -9.32
CA GLN A 363 -2.67 0.08 -9.91
C GLN A 363 -3.41 -0.92 -10.80
N LEU A 364 -4.69 -0.65 -11.04
CA LEU A 364 -5.47 -1.33 -12.09
C LEU A 364 -5.50 -0.48 -13.35
N THR A 365 -5.33 -1.12 -14.50
CA THR A 365 -5.40 -0.51 -15.83
C THR A 365 -6.44 -1.22 -16.69
N PHE A 366 -6.89 -0.55 -17.76
CA PHE A 366 -8.02 -1.00 -18.59
C PHE A 366 -9.25 -1.41 -17.75
N PRO A 367 -9.70 -0.54 -16.83
CA PRO A 367 -10.65 -0.92 -15.81
C PRO A 367 -12.06 -1.12 -16.37
N SER A 368 -12.81 -2.00 -15.71
CA SER A 368 -14.25 -2.14 -15.85
C SER A 368 -14.86 -2.27 -14.46
N TRP A 369 -15.95 -1.57 -14.19
CA TRP A 369 -16.59 -1.60 -12.88
C TRP A 369 -18.10 -1.77 -12.99
N SER A 370 -18.73 -2.14 -11.88
CA SER A 370 -20.17 -2.04 -11.74
C SER A 370 -20.54 -1.42 -10.41
N ILE A 371 -21.53 -0.53 -10.46
CA ILE A 371 -21.91 0.31 -9.33
C ILE A 371 -23.06 -0.36 -8.60
N ALA A 372 -22.90 -0.52 -7.29
CA ALA A 372 -23.91 -1.01 -6.37
C ALA A 372 -24.88 0.10 -5.95
N GLU A 373 -24.37 1.29 -5.68
CA GLU A 373 -25.19 2.45 -5.30
C GLU A 373 -24.57 3.75 -5.83
N ARG A 374 -25.40 4.57 -6.47
CA ARG A 374 -25.02 5.89 -7.00
C ARG A 374 -25.38 6.97 -6.01
N VAL A 375 -24.42 7.58 -5.34
CA VAL A 375 -24.71 8.56 -4.28
C VAL A 375 -25.35 9.84 -4.82
N ARG A 376 -25.06 10.23 -6.07
CA ARG A 376 -25.72 11.38 -6.71
C ARG A 376 -27.18 11.17 -7.05
N GLN A 377 -27.68 9.94 -6.98
CA GLN A 377 -29.11 9.63 -7.11
C GLN A 377 -29.84 9.68 -5.76
N LEU A 378 -29.10 9.78 -4.65
CA LEU A 378 -29.64 9.97 -3.31
C LEU A 378 -29.85 11.47 -3.01
N PRO A 379 -30.65 11.80 -1.98
CA PRO A 379 -30.75 13.17 -1.46
C PRO A 379 -29.37 13.81 -1.16
N PRO A 380 -29.19 15.13 -1.38
CA PRO A 380 -27.88 15.80 -1.22
C PRO A 380 -27.21 15.62 0.14
N ASP A 381 -27.98 15.50 1.23
CA ASP A 381 -27.49 15.22 2.57
C ASP A 381 -26.87 13.81 2.73
N GLN A 382 -27.14 12.92 1.78
CA GLN A 382 -26.61 11.54 1.75
C GLN A 382 -25.46 11.36 0.75
N TRP A 383 -24.98 12.42 0.10
CA TRP A 383 -23.86 12.31 -0.84
C TRP A 383 -22.56 11.79 -0.18
N ASN A 384 -22.42 11.97 1.13
CA ASN A 384 -21.29 11.45 1.92
C ASN A 384 -21.59 10.13 2.65
N LYS A 385 -22.71 9.45 2.36
CA LYS A 385 -23.18 8.22 3.04
C LYS A 385 -22.08 7.19 3.24
N TRP A 386 -21.28 6.92 2.21
CA TRP A 386 -20.19 5.94 2.27
C TRP A 386 -18.83 6.57 2.58
N LEU A 387 -18.58 7.80 2.14
CA LEU A 387 -17.31 8.50 2.34
C LEU A 387 -16.96 8.71 3.82
N GLN A 388 -17.97 8.88 4.69
CA GLN A 388 -17.75 9.00 6.15
C GLN A 388 -17.04 7.79 6.79
N TYR A 389 -17.04 6.63 6.12
CA TYR A 389 -16.34 5.43 6.57
C TYR A 389 -14.90 5.34 6.05
N ALA A 390 -14.57 6.05 4.96
CA ALA A 390 -13.21 6.21 4.45
C ALA A 390 -12.51 7.38 5.15
N ARG A 391 -12.33 7.26 6.47
CA ARG A 391 -11.76 8.35 7.29
C ARG A 391 -10.29 8.59 6.93
N PRO A 392 -9.89 9.84 6.66
CA PRO A 392 -8.49 10.16 6.42
C PRO A 392 -7.62 9.84 7.63
N VAL A 393 -6.43 9.29 7.38
CA VAL A 393 -5.42 9.05 8.41
C VAL A 393 -4.47 10.25 8.49
N THR A 394 -4.34 10.87 9.66
CA THR A 394 -3.38 11.96 9.85
C THR A 394 -1.95 11.43 9.80
N LEU A 395 -1.14 11.94 8.87
CA LEU A 395 0.29 11.64 8.82
C LEU A 395 1.01 12.40 9.94
N ASN A 396 1.70 11.65 10.79
CA ASN A 396 2.51 12.15 11.88
C ASN A 396 3.93 11.53 11.78
N GLN A 397 4.84 11.97 12.63
CA GLN A 397 6.23 11.52 12.66
C GLN A 397 6.34 10.00 12.85
N ARG A 398 5.49 9.41 13.68
CA ARG A 398 5.46 7.96 13.89
C ARG A 398 5.08 7.19 12.61
N ILE A 399 4.07 7.65 11.89
CA ILE A 399 3.62 7.04 10.62
C ILE A 399 4.64 7.29 9.51
N CYS A 400 5.26 8.47 9.50
CA CYS A 400 6.37 8.80 8.60
C CYS A 400 7.63 7.96 8.87
N GLY A 401 7.66 7.19 9.96
CA GLY A 401 8.70 6.24 10.29
C GLY A 401 9.88 6.89 11.00
N GLY A 402 9.64 7.88 11.85
CA GLY A 402 10.67 8.45 12.73
C GLY A 402 11.01 7.52 13.91
N ASP A 403 12.29 7.49 14.29
CA ASP A 403 12.73 6.83 15.52
C ASP A 403 12.20 7.57 16.76
N ASN A 404 11.83 6.90 17.86
CA ASN A 404 11.50 7.58 19.12
C ASN A 404 12.76 7.87 19.94
N LYS A 405 13.69 8.68 19.40
CA LYS A 405 14.97 9.02 20.05
C LYS A 405 15.22 10.52 19.99
N PRO A 406 15.83 11.12 21.02
CA PRO A 406 16.19 12.53 20.95
C PRO A 406 17.16 12.78 19.78
N PRO A 407 17.13 13.97 19.16
CA PRO A 407 18.06 14.35 18.10
C PRO A 407 19.55 14.13 18.46
N PRO A 408 20.42 13.84 17.47
CA PRO A 408 20.13 13.77 16.02
C PRO A 408 19.35 12.51 15.63
N VAL A 409 18.31 12.70 14.82
CA VAL A 409 17.51 11.61 14.25
C VAL A 409 18.25 10.96 13.08
N PHE A 410 17.77 9.80 12.62
CA PHE A 410 18.36 9.16 11.45
C PHE A 410 18.12 10.02 10.20
N LEU A 411 19.05 9.97 9.24
CA LEU A 411 19.07 10.86 8.08
C LEU A 411 17.73 10.88 7.30
N THR A 412 17.09 9.72 7.15
CA THR A 412 15.82 9.61 6.41
C THR A 412 14.61 10.14 7.17
N ASP A 413 14.72 10.37 8.48
CA ASP A 413 13.62 10.83 9.33
C ASP A 413 13.24 12.29 9.01
N GLN A 414 14.04 12.98 8.20
CA GLN A 414 13.74 14.32 7.68
C GLN A 414 12.73 14.29 6.52
N LEU A 415 12.55 13.14 5.86
CA LEU A 415 11.66 12.98 4.71
C LEU A 415 10.61 11.90 5.02
N CYS A 416 9.34 12.29 5.11
CA CYS A 416 8.26 11.41 5.51
C CYS A 416 8.17 10.16 4.62
N GLY A 417 8.22 8.98 5.22
CA GLY A 417 8.08 7.71 4.52
C GLY A 417 9.22 7.38 3.56
N HIS A 418 10.37 8.06 3.66
CA HIS A 418 11.48 7.81 2.74
C HIS A 418 12.13 6.43 2.96
N ASN A 419 12.10 5.91 4.19
CA ASN A 419 12.59 4.56 4.44
C ASN A 419 11.76 3.52 3.66
N ARG A 420 12.42 2.70 2.83
CA ARG A 420 11.77 1.64 2.02
C ARG A 420 11.09 0.56 2.85
N ARG A 421 11.41 0.51 4.15
CA ARG A 421 10.85 -0.44 5.11
C ARG A 421 9.64 0.12 5.84
N ASN A 422 9.22 1.35 5.53
CA ASN A 422 8.08 1.96 6.19
C ASN A 422 6.75 1.43 5.64
N LEU A 423 6.36 0.25 6.11
CA LEU A 423 5.09 -0.40 5.75
C LEU A 423 3.85 0.37 6.23
N LYS A 424 4.00 1.34 7.14
CA LYS A 424 2.89 2.20 7.56
C LYS A 424 2.44 3.10 6.42
N MET A 425 3.40 3.71 5.73
CA MET A 425 3.12 4.54 4.56
C MET A 425 2.61 3.69 3.39
N GLU A 426 3.20 2.52 3.15
CA GLU A 426 2.71 1.58 2.14
C GLU A 426 1.26 1.13 2.42
N SER A 427 0.91 0.87 3.68
CA SER A 427 -0.46 0.46 4.04
C SER A 427 -1.53 1.52 3.73
N LEU A 428 -1.10 2.77 3.52
CA LEU A 428 -1.92 3.94 3.19
C LEU A 428 -1.84 4.30 1.69
N GLU A 429 -1.17 3.51 0.85
CA GLU A 429 -1.10 3.77 -0.58
C GLU A 429 -2.52 3.89 -1.18
N SER A 430 -2.74 4.95 -1.95
CA SER A 430 -4.02 5.32 -2.56
C SER A 430 -5.16 5.56 -1.56
N ALA A 431 -4.90 5.55 -0.25
CA ALA A 431 -5.88 5.87 0.78
C ALA A 431 -5.95 7.39 0.99
N LEU A 432 -7.05 7.83 1.63
CA LEU A 432 -7.16 9.20 2.11
C LEU A 432 -6.27 9.40 3.34
N VAL A 433 -5.43 10.42 3.29
CA VAL A 433 -4.59 10.87 4.39
C VAL A 433 -4.86 12.34 4.68
N ARG A 434 -4.48 12.78 5.87
CA ARG A 434 -4.49 14.18 6.27
C ARG A 434 -3.07 14.63 6.61
N LEU A 435 -2.63 15.71 6.01
CA LEU A 435 -1.52 16.51 6.51
C LEU A 435 -2.11 17.59 7.42
N SER A 436 -1.66 17.68 8.66
CA SER A 436 -2.17 18.67 9.62
C SER A 436 -1.13 19.75 9.90
N ARG A 437 -1.57 21.00 10.01
CA ARG A 437 -0.78 22.18 10.39
C ARG A 437 0.50 22.33 9.56
N ILE A 438 0.44 22.01 8.28
CA ILE A 438 1.60 22.08 7.39
C ILE A 438 1.93 23.51 7.00
N ARG A 439 3.22 23.76 6.77
CA ARG A 439 3.71 25.02 6.20
C ARG A 439 4.10 24.83 4.74
N PHE A 440 3.65 25.75 3.90
CA PHE A 440 4.01 25.81 2.49
C PHE A 440 5.43 26.37 2.30
N PRO A 441 6.06 26.11 1.15
CA PRO A 441 7.37 26.64 0.81
C PRO A 441 7.35 28.17 0.72
N THR A 442 8.40 28.80 1.25
CA THR A 442 8.68 30.23 1.13
C THR A 442 9.84 30.49 0.15
N LEU A 443 10.61 29.45 -0.18
CA LEU A 443 11.74 29.51 -1.10
C LEU A 443 11.54 28.52 -2.25
N PHE A 444 11.58 29.03 -3.48
CA PHE A 444 11.62 28.22 -4.70
C PHE A 444 13.01 28.34 -5.33
N LYS A 445 13.80 27.28 -5.22
CA LYS A 445 15.19 27.28 -5.68
C LYS A 445 15.29 26.52 -6.99
N ASN A 446 15.76 27.16 -8.05
CA ASN A 446 16.16 26.45 -9.25
C ASN A 446 17.51 25.78 -9.00
N CYS A 447 17.52 24.44 -9.03
CA CYS A 447 18.74 23.64 -8.87
C CYS A 447 19.24 23.03 -10.18
N ASP A 448 18.56 23.26 -11.30
CA ASP A 448 19.07 22.99 -12.65
C ASP A 448 20.02 24.13 -13.03
N LEU A 449 21.31 23.93 -12.72
CA LEU A 449 22.37 24.94 -12.88
C LEU A 449 22.91 24.96 -14.31
N ASN A 450 22.79 23.84 -15.04
CA ASN A 450 23.29 23.65 -16.39
C ASN A 450 22.20 23.90 -17.47
N ALA A 451 20.94 24.03 -17.06
CA ALA A 451 19.74 24.28 -17.87
C ALA A 451 19.37 23.13 -18.84
N ASP A 452 19.66 21.88 -18.48
CA ASP A 452 19.30 20.70 -19.25
C ASP A 452 17.90 20.15 -18.93
N ASN A 453 17.18 20.79 -18.00
CA ASN A 453 15.88 20.40 -17.45
C ASN A 453 15.89 19.07 -16.67
N SER A 454 17.06 18.66 -16.18
CA SER A 454 17.24 17.54 -15.30
C SER A 454 17.89 18.01 -14.01
N VAL A 455 17.45 17.46 -12.87
CA VAL A 455 18.11 17.67 -11.58
C VAL A 455 18.36 16.29 -10.98
N PRO A 456 19.62 15.91 -10.74
CA PRO A 456 19.92 14.58 -10.23
C PRO A 456 19.27 14.32 -8.87
N PHE A 457 18.81 13.07 -8.68
CA PHE A 457 18.29 12.62 -7.40
C PHE A 457 19.40 12.36 -6.40
N PHE A 458 19.06 12.50 -5.12
CA PHE A 458 19.90 12.05 -4.02
C PHE A 458 19.32 10.80 -3.34
N CYS A 459 20.21 9.98 -2.81
CA CYS A 459 19.94 8.73 -2.11
C CYS A 459 20.78 8.64 -0.82
N GLU A 460 20.33 7.81 0.11
CA GLU A 460 21.14 7.45 1.27
C GLU A 460 22.34 6.60 0.83
N GLN A 461 23.53 6.93 1.33
CA GLN A 461 24.73 6.15 1.14
C GLN A 461 25.61 6.21 2.39
N LYS A 462 26.56 5.29 2.50
CA LYS A 462 27.56 5.33 3.56
C LYS A 462 28.80 6.06 3.06
N ASP A 463 29.29 6.99 3.87
CA ASP A 463 30.63 7.57 3.68
C ASP A 463 31.73 6.50 3.93
N PRO A 464 33.02 6.81 3.65
CA PRO A 464 34.11 5.88 3.91
C PRO A 464 34.26 5.45 5.39
N GLN A 465 33.67 6.19 6.32
CA GLN A 465 33.66 5.92 7.76
C GLN A 465 32.45 5.08 8.19
N GLY A 466 31.53 4.77 7.27
CA GLY A 466 30.33 3.99 7.52
C GLY A 466 29.14 4.81 8.02
N THR A 467 29.24 6.14 8.07
CA THR A 467 28.17 7.07 8.46
C THR A 467 27.19 7.24 7.30
N TRP A 468 25.90 7.22 7.60
CA TRP A 468 24.87 7.48 6.59
C TRP A 468 24.82 8.98 6.24
N ILE A 469 24.91 9.27 4.95
CA ILE A 469 24.83 10.62 4.37
C ILE A 469 23.92 10.62 3.16
N TRP A 470 23.42 11.79 2.76
CA TRP A 470 22.78 11.97 1.47
C TRP A 470 23.87 12.13 0.41
N GLY A 471 23.71 11.48 -0.73
CA GLY A 471 24.58 11.68 -1.88
C GLY A 471 24.06 11.03 -3.15
N SER A 472 24.97 10.67 -4.07
CA SER A 472 24.62 10.11 -5.37
C SER A 472 23.88 8.77 -5.24
N CYS A 473 22.89 8.55 -6.10
CA CYS A 473 22.24 7.25 -6.21
C CYS A 473 23.13 6.27 -7.01
N ALA A 474 23.21 5.01 -6.55
CA ALA A 474 24.08 3.99 -7.15
C ALA A 474 23.50 3.41 -8.46
N PHE A 475 23.47 4.20 -9.53
CA PHE A 475 23.04 3.77 -10.87
C PHE A 475 24.21 3.38 -11.79
N GLY A 476 25.44 3.31 -11.29
CA GLY A 476 26.60 2.82 -12.03
C GLY A 476 27.29 3.84 -12.94
N GLU A 477 26.80 5.08 -13.00
CA GLU A 477 27.39 6.17 -13.76
C GLU A 477 28.24 7.09 -12.88
N THR A 478 29.30 7.67 -13.45
CA THR A 478 30.12 8.68 -12.74
C THR A 478 29.43 10.02 -12.88
N GLU A 479 28.94 10.57 -11.76
CA GLU A 479 28.30 11.89 -11.69
C GLU A 479 29.28 12.99 -12.14
N SER A 480 28.84 13.90 -13.03
CA SER A 480 29.68 15.03 -13.43
C SER A 480 29.78 16.08 -12.31
N PRO A 481 30.80 16.95 -12.29
CA PRO A 481 30.87 18.02 -11.29
C PRO A 481 29.67 18.99 -11.31
N ALA A 482 29.02 19.16 -12.47
CA ALA A 482 27.80 19.96 -12.58
C ALA A 482 26.63 19.27 -11.89
N ASP A 483 26.38 18.00 -12.25
CA ASP A 483 25.34 17.17 -11.64
C ASP A 483 25.51 17.07 -10.12
N GLN A 484 26.75 16.97 -9.64
CA GLN A 484 27.06 16.96 -8.22
C GLN A 484 26.56 18.24 -7.52
N ALA A 485 26.82 19.41 -8.11
CA ALA A 485 26.40 20.69 -7.55
C ALA A 485 24.87 20.86 -7.58
N GLU A 486 24.21 20.39 -8.63
CA GLU A 486 22.75 20.39 -8.77
C GLU A 486 22.09 19.46 -7.75
N ARG A 487 22.63 18.25 -7.58
CA ARG A 487 22.20 17.30 -6.54
C ARG A 487 22.34 17.89 -5.15
N GLU A 488 23.48 18.51 -4.83
CA GLU A 488 23.71 19.15 -3.54
C GLU A 488 22.75 20.33 -3.31
N CYS A 489 22.47 21.13 -4.33
CA CYS A 489 21.43 22.16 -4.29
C CYS A 489 20.05 21.56 -3.97
N ASN A 490 19.63 20.53 -4.71
CA ASN A 490 18.35 19.86 -4.57
C ASN A 490 18.21 19.24 -3.17
N GLN A 491 19.24 18.50 -2.75
CA GLN A 491 19.32 17.89 -1.43
C GLN A 491 19.16 18.94 -0.31
N ASN A 492 19.94 20.01 -0.34
CA ASN A 492 19.90 21.03 0.70
C ASN A 492 18.54 21.74 0.75
N CYS A 493 17.92 21.97 -0.41
CA CYS A 493 16.59 22.54 -0.51
C CYS A 493 15.51 21.60 0.06
N VAL A 494 15.45 20.36 -0.43
CA VAL A 494 14.40 19.40 -0.06
C VAL A 494 14.52 18.94 1.39
N VAL A 495 15.75 18.70 1.88
CA VAL A 495 16.01 18.25 3.26
C VAL A 495 16.01 19.42 4.25
N GLY A 496 16.21 20.64 3.77
CA GLY A 496 16.27 21.85 4.60
C GLY A 496 17.61 22.07 5.30
N VAL A 497 18.71 21.53 4.75
CA VAL A 497 20.06 21.73 5.31
C VAL A 497 20.58 23.11 4.91
N GLY A 498 20.88 23.97 5.90
CA GLY A 498 21.56 25.25 5.69
C GLY A 498 20.69 26.39 5.18
N ILE A 499 19.36 26.22 5.09
CA ILE A 499 18.41 27.24 4.61
C ILE A 499 17.69 28.00 5.73
N GLY A 500 18.13 27.83 6.99
CA GLY A 500 17.57 28.53 8.15
C GLY A 500 16.09 28.20 8.38
N ASP A 501 15.26 29.24 8.50
CA ASP A 501 13.84 29.11 8.83
C ASP A 501 12.94 28.84 7.61
N GLU A 502 13.49 28.92 6.40
CA GLU A 502 12.75 28.81 5.14
C GLU A 502 12.34 27.37 4.82
N VAL A 503 11.19 27.24 4.15
CA VAL A 503 10.75 25.97 3.58
C VAL A 503 11.08 26.03 2.09
N CYS A 504 12.03 25.22 1.64
CA CYS A 504 12.51 25.24 0.27
C CYS A 504 11.87 24.13 -0.57
N THR A 505 11.59 24.46 -1.83
CA THR A 505 11.17 23.54 -2.89
C THR A 505 12.03 23.74 -4.13
N GLU A 506 12.36 22.64 -4.81
CA GLU A 506 13.04 22.67 -6.09
C GLU A 506 12.08 23.19 -7.18
N ALA A 507 12.47 24.27 -7.86
CA ALA A 507 11.59 25.04 -8.73
C ALA A 507 11.22 24.29 -10.03
N ALA A 508 12.13 23.51 -10.62
CA ALA A 508 11.85 22.76 -11.85
C ALA A 508 10.79 21.67 -11.62
N THR A 509 10.82 21.00 -10.47
CA THR A 509 9.86 19.99 -10.02
C THR A 509 8.47 20.62 -9.85
N PHE A 510 8.41 21.81 -9.25
CA PHE A 510 7.16 22.57 -9.14
C PHE A 510 6.62 23.01 -10.52
N GLN A 511 7.48 23.53 -11.39
CA GLN A 511 7.06 23.99 -12.72
C GLN A 511 6.60 22.84 -13.62
N GLY A 512 7.31 21.70 -13.60
CA GLY A 512 7.01 20.53 -14.40
C GLY A 512 5.78 19.77 -13.91
N PHE A 513 5.67 19.53 -12.60
CA PHE A 513 4.69 18.59 -12.03
C PHE A 513 3.68 19.25 -11.08
N GLY A 514 3.84 20.53 -10.73
CA GLY A 514 3.03 21.18 -9.69
C GLY A 514 3.31 20.66 -8.28
N GLN A 515 4.39 19.90 -8.11
CA GLN A 515 4.78 19.26 -6.86
C GLN A 515 5.68 20.19 -6.05
N PHE A 516 5.39 20.32 -4.75
CA PHE A 516 6.23 21.08 -3.84
C PHE A 516 6.33 20.43 -2.46
N VAL A 517 7.40 20.79 -1.75
CA VAL A 517 7.73 20.26 -0.42
C VAL A 517 7.05 21.12 0.64
N VAL A 518 6.36 20.47 1.57
CA VAL A 518 5.76 21.09 2.75
C VAL A 518 6.45 20.57 4.01
N THR A 519 6.40 21.35 5.09
CA THR A 519 6.85 20.88 6.40
C THR A 519 5.68 20.51 7.29
N LEU A 520 5.79 19.33 7.89
CA LEU A 520 4.80 18.78 8.81
C LEU A 520 4.91 19.45 10.18
N ALA A 521 3.88 19.26 11.01
CA ALA A 521 3.87 19.72 12.38
C ALA A 521 5.11 19.22 13.15
N ALA A 522 5.78 20.15 13.85
CA ALA A 522 6.95 19.83 14.66
C ALA A 522 6.54 18.99 15.89
N PRO A 523 7.49 18.30 16.55
CA PRO A 523 7.16 17.53 17.76
C PRO A 523 6.62 18.43 18.87
N GLY A 524 5.67 17.96 19.68
CA GLY A 524 5.17 18.67 20.85
C GLY A 524 3.68 18.46 21.09
N MET A 525 3.09 19.37 21.87
CA MET A 525 1.69 19.30 22.32
C MET A 525 0.65 19.35 21.18
N GLU A 526 -0.20 18.33 21.08
CA GLU A 526 -1.27 18.26 20.06
C GLU A 526 -2.26 19.44 20.14
N ALA A 527 -2.61 19.89 21.35
CA ALA A 527 -3.52 21.02 21.55
C ALA A 527 -3.02 22.33 20.91
N ALA A 528 -1.70 22.46 20.72
CA ALA A 528 -1.06 23.58 20.02
C ALA A 528 -0.88 23.33 18.51
N GLY A 529 -1.41 22.23 17.97
CA GLY A 529 -1.24 21.81 16.59
C GLY A 529 0.14 21.20 16.29
N LEU A 530 0.86 20.75 17.31
CA LEU A 530 2.13 20.01 17.17
C LEU A 530 1.87 18.49 17.18
N ASP A 531 2.93 17.71 16.97
CA ASP A 531 2.85 16.26 16.88
C ASP A 531 3.43 15.57 18.12
N GLU A 532 2.56 14.93 18.90
CA GLU A 532 2.93 14.19 20.12
C GLU A 532 3.17 12.69 19.89
N SER A 533 3.18 12.24 18.64
CA SER A 533 3.26 10.81 18.31
C SER A 533 4.58 10.15 18.74
N LEU A 534 5.66 10.91 18.93
CA LEU A 534 6.98 10.44 19.37
C LEU A 534 7.46 11.21 20.62
N ALA A 535 7.16 10.68 21.80
CA ALA A 535 7.37 11.36 23.09
C ALA A 535 8.84 11.75 23.38
N ASN A 536 9.83 11.05 22.83
CA ASN A 536 11.25 11.36 23.07
C ASN A 536 11.78 12.50 22.18
N HIS A 537 10.94 13.07 21.31
CA HIS A 537 11.30 14.23 20.49
C HIS A 537 11.04 15.58 21.17
N PHE A 538 10.41 15.56 22.35
CA PHE A 538 10.14 16.75 23.13
C PHE A 538 10.34 16.48 24.61
N GLN A 539 10.59 17.54 25.37
CA GLN A 539 10.72 17.52 26.82
C GLN A 539 9.45 18.09 27.42
N ASP A 540 8.71 17.23 28.14
CA ASP A 540 7.54 17.61 28.93
C ASP A 540 7.97 18.26 30.26
N LEU A 541 7.41 19.43 30.54
CA LEU A 541 7.73 20.26 31.69
C LEU A 541 6.46 20.58 32.48
N LYS A 542 6.51 20.34 33.79
CA LYS A 542 5.52 20.86 34.72
C LYS A 542 6.03 22.20 35.26
N VAL A 543 5.50 23.30 34.73
CA VAL A 543 5.97 24.66 35.02
C VAL A 543 5.07 25.28 36.08
N GLY A 544 5.67 25.75 37.18
CA GLY A 544 4.99 26.43 38.28
C GLY A 544 5.41 27.90 38.41
N GLY A 545 5.16 28.49 39.58
CA GLY A 545 5.54 29.88 39.88
C GLY A 545 7.05 30.14 39.98
N THR A 546 7.88 29.09 39.94
CA THR A 546 9.34 29.18 39.83
C THR A 546 9.77 28.92 38.39
N SER A 547 10.83 29.61 37.96
CA SER A 547 11.43 29.39 36.64
C SER A 547 11.98 27.97 36.53
N MET A 548 11.67 27.30 35.43
CA MET A 548 12.00 25.91 35.12
C MET A 548 12.66 25.83 33.74
N GLN A 549 13.56 24.89 33.54
CA GLN A 549 14.23 24.62 32.27
C GLN A 549 14.04 23.14 31.87
N PRO A 550 14.09 22.82 30.57
CA PRO A 550 14.28 21.45 30.10
C PRO A 550 15.48 20.78 30.80
N PRO A 551 15.34 19.53 31.28
CA PRO A 551 16.43 18.82 31.97
C PRO A 551 17.65 18.57 31.08
N SER A 552 17.45 18.44 29.76
CA SER A 552 18.53 18.28 28.79
C SER A 552 18.68 19.54 27.92
N PRO A 553 19.88 20.12 27.80
CA PRO A 553 20.11 21.24 26.90
C PRO A 553 20.04 20.79 25.43
N TYR A 554 19.81 21.76 24.55
CA TYR A 554 19.81 21.58 23.10
C TYR A 554 21.15 22.03 22.50
N SER A 555 21.40 21.62 21.25
CA SER A 555 22.57 22.05 20.51
C SER A 555 22.43 23.51 20.06
N ALA A 556 23.56 24.23 19.99
CA ALA A 556 23.59 25.57 19.44
C ALA A 556 23.08 25.57 17.99
N GLY A 557 22.24 26.54 17.63
CA GLY A 557 21.58 26.59 16.33
C GLY A 557 20.33 25.71 16.21
N ALA A 558 19.96 24.93 17.24
CA ALA A 558 18.70 24.19 17.23
C ALA A 558 17.50 25.15 17.18
N ARG A 559 16.54 24.84 16.31
CA ARG A 559 15.26 25.54 16.25
C ARG A 559 14.30 24.88 17.23
N LEU A 560 13.88 25.61 18.25
CA LEU A 560 12.99 25.11 19.29
C LEU A 560 11.54 25.51 19.03
N ASN A 561 10.61 24.62 19.39
CA ASN A 561 9.19 24.92 19.53
C ASN A 561 8.82 24.82 21.01
N VAL A 562 8.10 25.82 21.52
CA VAL A 562 7.60 25.85 22.90
C VAL A 562 6.11 26.10 22.87
N ALA A 563 5.35 25.23 23.55
CA ALA A 563 3.91 25.35 23.71
C ALA A 563 3.49 24.98 25.14
N CYS A 564 2.44 25.60 25.66
CA CYS A 564 1.97 25.40 27.04
C CYS A 564 0.44 25.43 27.14
N ASP A 565 -0.14 24.72 28.11
CA ASP A 565 -1.59 24.73 28.39
C ASP A 565 -2.05 26.03 29.07
N GLY A 566 -1.12 26.83 29.59
CA GLY A 566 -1.36 27.99 30.43
C GLY A 566 -0.44 29.15 30.08
N TYR A 567 -0.73 30.32 30.64
CA TYR A 567 0.10 31.51 30.46
C TYR A 567 1.46 31.34 31.15
N VAL A 568 2.54 31.44 30.36
CA VAL A 568 3.91 31.36 30.88
C VAL A 568 4.77 32.53 30.42
N ARG A 569 5.76 32.90 31.24
CA ARG A 569 6.87 33.76 30.86
C ARG A 569 7.96 32.91 30.23
N ILE A 570 8.57 33.38 29.15
CA ILE A 570 9.59 32.66 28.39
C ILE A 570 10.86 33.49 28.22
N LYS A 571 12.03 32.84 28.36
CA LYS A 571 13.33 33.45 28.07
C LYS A 571 14.34 32.42 27.58
N PHE A 572 15.01 32.69 26.46
CA PHE A 572 16.07 31.85 25.90
C PHE A 572 17.44 32.28 26.45
N GLY A 573 18.37 31.33 26.59
CA GLY A 573 19.68 31.59 27.16
C GLY A 573 20.54 30.33 27.34
N ASP A 574 21.63 30.46 28.09
CA ASP A 574 22.47 29.34 28.50
C ASP A 574 21.82 28.53 29.64
N GLY A 575 22.51 27.50 30.13
CA GLY A 575 22.03 26.66 31.24
C GLY A 575 21.74 27.39 32.56
N THR A 576 22.04 28.68 32.68
CA THR A 576 21.77 29.50 33.87
C THR A 576 20.57 30.44 33.71
N VAL A 577 19.97 30.52 32.53
CA VAL A 577 18.87 31.44 32.23
C VAL A 577 17.66 31.24 33.14
N GLN A 578 17.04 32.35 33.59
CA GLN A 578 15.82 32.32 34.41
C GLN A 578 14.77 33.26 33.81
N ALA A 579 13.52 32.80 33.75
CA ALA A 579 12.38 33.60 33.34
C ALA A 579 11.82 34.41 34.52
N GLY A 580 11.65 35.71 34.33
CA GLY A 580 11.11 36.67 35.29
C GLY A 580 9.79 37.29 34.84
N ASP A 581 9.21 38.13 35.71
CA ASP A 581 7.87 38.71 35.50
C ASP A 581 7.81 39.75 34.37
N GLY A 582 8.96 40.21 33.89
CA GLY A 582 9.08 41.16 32.77
C GLY A 582 9.31 40.53 31.40
N ASP A 583 9.51 39.20 31.32
CA ASP A 583 9.85 38.53 30.06
C ASP A 583 8.60 38.28 29.17
N ALA A 584 8.81 37.85 27.93
CA ALA A 584 7.72 37.63 26.96
C ALA A 584 6.68 36.60 27.48
N ILE A 585 5.42 36.78 27.10
CA ILE A 585 4.32 35.89 27.49
C ILE A 585 4.00 34.94 26.34
N VAL A 586 3.88 33.65 26.64
CA VAL A 586 3.29 32.64 25.77
C VAL A 586 1.84 32.43 26.21
N GLN A 587 0.91 32.52 25.28
CA GLN A 587 -0.50 32.24 25.56
C GLN A 587 -0.76 30.72 25.55
N PRO A 588 -1.84 30.25 26.20
CA PRO A 588 -2.26 28.87 26.10
C PRO A 588 -2.37 28.38 24.65
N HIS A 589 -1.69 27.28 24.34
CA HIS A 589 -1.63 26.61 23.04
C HIS A 589 -1.00 27.41 21.89
N ASP A 590 -0.42 28.59 22.15
CA ASP A 590 0.43 29.26 21.17
C ASP A 590 1.78 28.54 21.05
N VAL A 591 2.29 28.44 19.82
CA VAL A 591 3.63 27.89 19.55
C VAL A 591 4.62 29.04 19.40
N VAL A 592 5.61 29.10 20.29
CA VAL A 592 6.78 29.97 20.14
C VAL A 592 7.88 29.20 19.43
N VAL A 593 8.32 29.70 18.28
CA VAL A 593 9.43 29.17 17.51
C VAL A 593 10.66 30.05 17.70
N HIS A 594 11.79 29.49 18.12
CA HIS A 594 13.04 30.25 18.34
C HIS A 594 14.27 29.43 17.95
N THR A 595 15.15 30.02 17.13
CA THR A 595 16.44 29.40 16.78
C THR A 595 17.50 29.85 17.78
N LEU A 596 18.13 28.90 18.48
CA LEU A 596 19.14 29.19 19.50
C LEU A 596 20.37 29.85 18.87
N THR A 597 20.75 31.02 19.39
CA THR A 597 21.87 31.83 18.88
C THR A 597 23.00 31.97 19.90
N GLY A 598 24.23 32.21 19.43
CA GLY A 598 25.37 32.50 20.31
C GLY A 598 25.62 31.40 21.35
N THR A 599 25.43 31.72 22.63
CA THR A 599 25.60 30.80 23.77
C THR A 599 24.29 30.17 24.26
N GLU A 600 23.17 30.43 23.57
CA GLU A 600 21.88 29.86 23.93
C GLU A 600 21.89 28.34 23.74
N THR A 601 21.48 27.61 24.77
CA THR A 601 21.39 26.15 24.78
C THR A 601 20.08 25.65 25.37
N THR A 602 19.24 26.53 25.91
CA THR A 602 17.98 26.15 26.56
C THR A 602 16.98 27.32 26.62
N VAL A 603 15.81 27.04 27.20
CA VAL A 603 14.75 28.00 27.47
C VAL A 603 14.31 27.89 28.93
N ALA A 604 14.09 29.02 29.59
CA ALA A 604 13.46 29.10 30.90
C ALA A 604 11.98 29.49 30.77
N LEU A 605 11.14 28.82 31.54
CA LEU A 605 9.69 28.98 31.59
C LEU A 605 9.22 29.21 33.02
N LYS A 606 8.33 30.18 33.24
CA LYS A 606 7.72 30.45 34.56
C LYS A 606 6.21 30.65 34.40
N ALA A 607 5.40 29.86 35.09
CA ALA A 607 3.95 29.97 35.00
C ALA A 607 3.46 31.26 35.68
N MET A 608 2.50 31.93 35.06
CA MET A 608 1.90 33.15 35.61
C MET A 608 0.84 32.84 36.67
N SER A 609 0.20 31.67 36.61
CA SER A 609 -0.80 31.22 37.58
C SER A 609 -0.91 29.70 37.59
N GLY A 610 -0.89 29.10 38.77
CA GLY A 610 -0.99 27.64 38.93
C GLY A 610 0.21 26.89 38.33
N GLU A 611 0.10 25.56 38.31
CA GLU A 611 0.99 24.71 37.52
C GLU A 611 0.39 24.51 36.13
N THR A 612 1.24 24.49 35.11
CA THR A 612 0.85 24.21 33.73
C THR A 612 1.83 23.25 33.07
N ARG A 613 1.35 22.47 32.08
CA ARG A 613 2.20 21.63 31.24
C ARG A 613 2.74 22.47 30.09
N CYS A 614 4.04 22.32 29.82
CA CYS A 614 4.70 22.86 28.65
C CYS A 614 5.49 21.77 27.94
N THR A 615 5.53 21.82 26.60
CA THR A 615 6.43 21.01 25.78
C THR A 615 7.48 21.91 25.16
N VAL A 616 8.75 21.49 25.23
CA VAL A 616 9.85 22.11 24.48
C VAL A 616 10.42 21.05 23.56
N SER A 617 10.52 21.31 22.26
CA SER A 617 11.02 20.36 21.28
C SER A 617 11.99 21.02 20.31
N GLN A 618 12.81 20.21 19.64
CA GLN A 618 13.56 20.66 18.47
C GLN A 618 12.73 20.40 17.21
N ASP A 619 12.61 21.39 16.31
CA ASP A 619 12.03 21.20 14.98
C ASP A 619 12.93 20.26 14.18
N LEU A 620 12.41 19.08 13.85
CA LEU A 620 13.11 18.10 13.02
C LEU A 620 13.02 18.43 11.54
N GLY A 621 12.16 19.38 11.17
CA GLY A 621 11.95 19.80 9.80
C GLY A 621 11.33 18.72 8.92
N LEU A 622 10.61 17.73 9.47
CA LEU A 622 10.01 16.62 8.72
C LEU A 622 9.21 17.14 7.51
N ARG A 623 9.55 16.64 6.31
CA ARG A 623 8.99 17.10 5.04
C ARG A 623 8.13 16.05 4.35
N ALA A 624 7.10 16.49 3.63
CA ALA A 624 6.29 15.67 2.73
C ALA A 624 6.11 16.38 1.38
N ASN A 625 5.72 15.65 0.32
CA ASN A 625 5.33 16.28 -0.93
C ASN A 625 3.82 16.50 -1.00
N LEU A 626 3.45 17.59 -1.67
CA LEU A 626 2.07 17.99 -1.92
C LEU A 626 1.92 18.42 -3.38
N ILE A 627 0.83 18.01 -4.02
CA ILE A 627 0.47 18.44 -5.38
C ILE A 627 -0.94 19.02 -5.37
N THR A 628 -1.06 20.33 -5.47
CA THR A 628 -2.37 21.03 -5.41
C THR A 628 -2.90 21.46 -6.78
N LYS A 629 -2.11 21.33 -7.85
CA LYS A 629 -2.39 21.96 -9.15
C LYS A 629 -3.76 21.60 -9.74
N ASP A 630 -4.17 20.34 -9.60
CA ASP A 630 -5.46 19.89 -10.14
C ASP A 630 -6.64 20.26 -9.23
N ALA A 631 -6.43 20.24 -7.92
CA ALA A 631 -7.46 20.55 -6.93
C ALA A 631 -7.73 22.05 -6.77
N ILE A 632 -6.68 22.86 -6.85
CA ILE A 632 -6.71 24.32 -6.65
C ILE A 632 -5.80 25.00 -7.69
N PRO A 633 -6.20 25.04 -8.98
CA PRO A 633 -5.37 25.62 -10.05
C PRO A 633 -5.02 27.11 -9.84
N GLU A 634 -5.83 27.83 -9.05
CA GLU A 634 -5.63 29.25 -8.75
C GLU A 634 -4.57 29.52 -7.67
N LEU A 635 -4.19 28.49 -6.89
CA LEU A 635 -3.22 28.63 -5.83
C LEU A 635 -1.83 28.87 -6.42
N LYS A 636 -1.14 29.91 -5.92
CA LYS A 636 0.23 30.25 -6.34
C LYS A 636 1.20 30.14 -5.15
N PRO A 637 1.73 28.93 -4.85
CA PRO A 637 2.75 28.76 -3.81
C PRO A 637 4.04 29.53 -4.11
N ALA A 638 4.47 29.56 -5.37
CA ALA A 638 5.63 30.32 -5.82
C ALA A 638 5.26 31.79 -6.07
N CYS A 639 4.95 32.53 -5.01
CA CYS A 639 4.60 33.94 -5.07
C CYS A 639 5.68 34.83 -4.42
N SER A 640 5.67 36.12 -4.76
CA SER A 640 6.47 37.14 -4.09
C SER A 640 5.56 38.01 -3.22
N GLU A 641 6.01 38.30 -2.00
CA GLU A 641 5.31 39.22 -1.09
C GLU A 641 5.34 40.68 -1.56
N ASP A 642 6.27 40.99 -2.47
CA ASP A 642 6.43 42.30 -3.11
C ASP A 642 5.61 42.43 -4.41
N ASP A 643 4.91 41.37 -4.81
CA ASP A 643 4.02 41.40 -5.98
C ASP A 643 2.90 42.43 -5.75
N PRO A 644 2.71 43.41 -6.66
CA PRO A 644 1.73 44.48 -6.47
C PRO A 644 0.28 43.98 -6.47
N ASP A 645 -0.01 42.87 -7.13
CA ASP A 645 -1.36 42.32 -7.31
C ASP A 645 -1.64 41.16 -6.35
N TYR A 646 -0.62 40.38 -5.99
CA TYR A 646 -0.77 39.14 -5.20
C TYR A 646 0.01 39.16 -3.86
N GLY A 647 0.82 40.17 -3.58
CA GLY A 647 1.72 40.19 -2.42
C GLY A 647 1.03 40.03 -1.07
N MET A 648 -0.19 40.56 -0.91
CA MET A 648 -0.99 40.36 0.32
C MET A 648 -1.49 38.93 0.48
N GLU A 649 -1.93 38.28 -0.60
CA GLU A 649 -2.33 36.87 -0.55
C GLU A 649 -1.09 35.98 -0.33
N CYS A 650 0.06 36.35 -0.88
CA CYS A 650 1.33 35.69 -0.63
C CYS A 650 1.75 35.75 0.85
N LYS A 651 1.64 36.93 1.49
CA LYS A 651 1.91 37.09 2.93
C LYS A 651 1.01 36.21 3.79
N LYS A 652 -0.29 36.13 3.46
CA LYS A 652 -1.22 35.22 4.13
C LYS A 652 -0.83 33.76 3.92
N LEU A 653 -0.43 33.40 2.70
CA LEU A 653 -0.01 32.04 2.34
C LEU A 653 1.23 31.59 3.12
N HIS A 654 2.25 32.44 3.24
CA HIS A 654 3.47 32.15 3.99
C HIS A 654 3.26 32.16 5.51
N ALA A 655 2.34 32.99 6.01
CA ALA A 655 2.09 33.11 7.45
C ALA A 655 1.14 32.02 8.00
N ALA A 656 0.27 31.44 7.17
CA ALA A 656 -0.71 30.45 7.59
C ALA A 656 -0.11 29.03 7.69
N THR A 657 -0.83 28.17 8.43
CA THR A 657 -0.66 26.71 8.35
C THR A 657 -1.90 26.09 7.73
N PHE A 658 -1.78 24.89 7.16
CA PHE A 658 -2.85 24.26 6.41
C PHE A 658 -3.14 22.85 6.91
N ASP A 659 -4.41 22.46 6.86
CA ASP A 659 -4.77 21.05 6.90
C ASP A 659 -5.18 20.65 5.47
N VAL A 660 -4.60 19.55 4.98
CA VAL A 660 -4.84 19.03 3.64
C VAL A 660 -5.26 17.58 3.74
N ILE A 661 -6.44 17.26 3.24
CA ILE A 661 -6.89 15.89 2.99
C ILE A 661 -6.55 15.53 1.55
N GLY A 662 -6.15 14.31 1.27
CA GLY A 662 -5.90 13.89 -0.10
C GLY A 662 -5.49 12.43 -0.21
N HIS A 663 -5.36 11.96 -1.43
CA HIS A 663 -4.88 10.60 -1.70
C HIS A 663 -3.36 10.56 -1.61
N LEU A 664 -2.85 9.55 -0.93
CA LEU A 664 -1.43 9.28 -0.83
C LEU A 664 -0.96 8.48 -2.06
N LYS A 665 0.04 8.96 -2.79
CA LYS A 665 0.69 8.20 -3.87
C LYS A 665 2.20 8.16 -3.68
N GLN A 666 2.80 7.02 -3.98
CA GLN A 666 4.25 6.91 -4.09
C GLN A 666 4.70 7.52 -5.42
N VAL A 667 5.76 8.31 -5.37
CA VAL A 667 6.40 8.96 -6.52
C VAL A 667 7.89 8.62 -6.43
N GLN A 668 8.28 7.47 -6.98
CA GLN A 668 9.67 6.97 -7.00
C GLN A 668 10.73 8.03 -7.35
N PRO A 669 10.58 8.83 -8.42
CA PRO A 669 11.55 9.88 -8.71
C PRO A 669 11.51 11.02 -7.68
N GLY A 670 10.34 11.35 -7.13
CA GLY A 670 10.16 12.45 -6.18
C GLY A 670 10.94 12.30 -4.86
N ARG A 671 11.34 13.43 -4.30
CA ARG A 671 11.90 13.53 -2.93
C ARG A 671 11.18 14.64 -2.18
N PRO A 672 10.56 14.40 -1.00
CA PRO A 672 10.17 13.09 -0.41
C PRO A 672 9.45 12.14 -1.39
N ARG A 673 9.44 10.83 -1.11
CA ARG A 673 8.89 9.85 -2.07
C ARG A 673 7.37 9.79 -2.09
N TRP A 674 6.71 10.29 -1.06
CA TRP A 674 5.26 10.24 -0.92
C TRP A 674 4.66 11.60 -1.15
N SER A 675 3.65 11.65 -2.01
CA SER A 675 2.93 12.87 -2.36
C SER A 675 1.46 12.74 -2.00
N VAL A 676 0.89 13.82 -1.46
CA VAL A 676 -0.54 13.93 -1.18
C VAL A 676 -1.22 14.73 -2.28
N TYR A 677 -2.36 14.23 -2.76
CA TYR A 677 -3.16 14.81 -3.83
C TYR A 677 -4.56 15.15 -3.27
N PRO A 678 -4.82 16.40 -2.85
CA PRO A 678 -6.18 16.83 -2.56
C PRO A 678 -7.10 16.60 -3.77
N ARG A 679 -8.39 16.35 -3.51
CA ARG A 679 -9.38 16.09 -4.57
C ARG A 679 -9.94 17.39 -5.13
N ASP A 680 -10.18 18.35 -4.24
CA ASP A 680 -10.67 19.68 -4.57
C ASP A 680 -10.28 20.70 -3.49
N VAL A 681 -10.71 21.95 -3.65
CA VAL A 681 -10.45 23.03 -2.69
C VAL A 681 -11.03 22.79 -1.29
N SER A 682 -12.08 21.99 -1.15
CA SER A 682 -12.70 21.69 0.15
C SER A 682 -11.87 20.74 1.01
N ASP A 683 -10.91 20.04 0.41
CA ASP A 683 -9.94 19.23 1.12
C ASP A 683 -8.80 20.04 1.75
N VAL A 684 -8.73 21.35 1.45
CA VAL A 684 -7.71 22.25 2.01
C VAL A 684 -8.39 23.31 2.86
N CYS A 685 -7.97 23.44 4.10
CA CYS A 685 -8.34 24.55 4.95
C CYS A 685 -7.09 25.19 5.57
N CYS A 686 -7.20 26.44 6.02
CA CYS A 686 -6.10 27.15 6.64
C CYS A 686 -6.39 27.55 8.09
N HIS A 687 -5.31 27.64 8.86
CA HIS A 687 -5.25 28.32 10.14
C HIS A 687 -4.46 29.63 9.93
N PRO A 688 -5.13 30.80 9.97
CA PRO A 688 -4.45 32.08 9.77
C PRO A 688 -3.31 32.30 10.78
N GLY A 689 -2.22 32.93 10.34
CA GLY A 689 -1.07 33.23 11.18
C GLY A 689 -0.51 34.63 10.90
N GLY A 690 0.57 35.02 11.60
CA GLY A 690 1.25 36.30 11.37
C GLY A 690 0.40 37.55 11.64
N GLY A 691 -0.63 37.43 12.49
CA GLY A 691 -1.58 38.52 12.79
C GLY A 691 -2.68 38.71 11.76
N PHE A 692 -2.74 37.88 10.70
CA PHE A 692 -3.86 37.84 9.78
C PHE A 692 -5.05 37.10 10.38
N LEU A 693 -6.27 37.55 10.07
CA LEU A 693 -7.52 36.92 10.51
C LEU A 693 -8.17 36.07 9.42
N ASP A 694 -7.73 36.20 8.16
CA ASP A 694 -8.32 35.55 7.00
C ASP A 694 -7.32 34.64 6.29
N CYS A 695 -7.84 33.56 5.68
CA CYS A 695 -7.07 32.66 4.82
C CYS A 695 -6.77 33.25 3.44
N PRO A 696 -5.71 32.76 2.75
CA PRO A 696 -5.49 33.07 1.34
C PRO A 696 -6.61 32.49 0.48
N ARG A 697 -7.06 33.22 -0.53
CA ARG A 697 -8.10 32.74 -1.45
C ARG A 697 -7.54 31.64 -2.38
N PRO A 698 -8.34 30.62 -2.76
CA PRO A 698 -9.75 30.37 -2.40
C PRO A 698 -9.96 29.53 -1.13
N ILE A 699 -8.92 29.34 -0.32
CA ILE A 699 -8.91 28.44 0.84
C ILE A 699 -9.73 29.06 1.99
N LYS A 700 -10.53 28.23 2.65
CA LYS A 700 -11.35 28.65 3.80
C LYS A 700 -10.64 28.34 5.13
N PRO A 701 -10.98 29.04 6.22
CA PRO A 701 -10.53 28.66 7.56
C PRO A 701 -10.91 27.23 7.92
N CYS A 702 -10.05 26.55 8.66
CA CYS A 702 -10.36 25.25 9.23
C CYS A 702 -11.49 25.35 10.27
N PRO A 703 -12.35 24.33 10.36
CA PRO A 703 -13.51 24.31 11.27
C PRO A 703 -13.14 24.16 12.74
#